data_AF-A0A8B6F8D3-F1
#
_entry.id   AF-A0A8B6F8D3-F1
#
_cell.length_a   1.000
_cell.length_b   1.000
_cell.length_c   1.000
_cell.angle_alpha   90.00
_cell.angle_beta   90.00
_cell.angle_gamma   90.00
#
_symmetry.space_group_name_H-M   'P 1'
#
loop_
_entity.id
_entity.type
_entity.pdbx_description
1 polymer ?
#
loop_
_entity_poly.entity_id
_entity_poly.type
_entity_poly.pdbx_seq_one_letter_code
_entity_poly.pdbx_strand_id
1 'polypeptide(L)'
;MVQRELRRAYWKYIENIVTPKEVVSFDFLLKMYSESMGKWKADNNIQDGQNLHPTEILRLTEALGIKPYLQKDKCDKYREPYSQNIQGFSSGCKKVLPIYTIPQDVVCHVGELCTEISCCTETEIIARSLEVKLILDPCDFKLTVAIERLLFEVDLFHFEWGHQKQFDLYGVIEISFSLENLYEEKKYLLNLNQSVYIQADEPTSYVLFENYLLQKRPCEWKSDFFIEDFSLYQWMINRHLTPDASLPSYILYRLYEETNLAAYLEDQMCQRVSPPYNGEWSKECAFNMSLPNLSSLVACRIFETCLGLTCCVKNEFLQRTFQIYFELDPCSSKLSIGIEKAFYNTTLTDFKWGFDNYFSLQGIVRVMYNIEDLSTEKMYLITMKIMFCFESTSPECSENDQFTVLENTMLPKGVCDWSDHLSPSGFSLKQWYIEKGLAPTDTLPDWMISHLLNQMRVSSYLNIQECRRSDIYNSQSINGWKKDCSNTVALPKLDDPVSCLLSSECTYIECCVDVHFIPRSFMFYLHIDPCEYQITVGIEKFFRNISLINYRWGITHDLWLVGIFHASFNIRSFPGERMYVVSLNISICFEDEKPCYLTVQILQNTRLPRRLCSWETKYYIEKFSLEKWKESKYIGKDQHLPAYGLSLLFEEIGISPFLRKEQCSAEITKYRKNLPIKDDCPLKRPSEINTNAPCYIPYLCTGIECCVHADALRRDFEVTVILDSCQFVFTIGIETFMRNLSVATLELEEGYIKGKNQQKRVNAFVGN
;
A
#
# COMPACT_ATOMS: atom_id res chain seq x y z
N MET A 1 39.63 -34.78 -41.13
CA MET A 1 40.23 -35.40 -39.91
C MET A 1 40.51 -34.35 -38.83
N VAL A 2 41.19 -33.24 -39.17
CA VAL A 2 41.44 -32.09 -38.25
C VAL A 2 40.15 -31.46 -37.68
N GLN A 3 39.10 -31.29 -38.49
CA GLN A 3 37.79 -30.83 -38.01
C GLN A 3 37.08 -31.80 -37.04
N ARG A 4 37.45 -33.09 -37.05
CA ARG A 4 36.85 -34.11 -36.18
C ARG A 4 37.52 -34.12 -34.80
N GLU A 5 38.81 -33.80 -34.76
CA GLU A 5 39.61 -33.60 -33.54
C GLU A 5 39.25 -32.27 -32.85
N LEU A 6 39.06 -31.17 -33.61
CA LEU A 6 38.58 -29.89 -33.07
C LEU A 6 37.19 -29.99 -32.43
N ARG A 7 36.27 -30.77 -33.04
CA ARG A 7 34.95 -31.07 -32.42
C ARG A 7 35.07 -31.82 -31.10
N ARG A 8 35.99 -32.79 -30.99
CA ARG A 8 36.20 -33.54 -29.73
C ARG A 8 36.81 -32.68 -28.62
N ALA A 9 37.73 -31.79 -28.97
CA ALA A 9 38.35 -30.88 -28.02
C ALA A 9 37.35 -29.82 -27.49
N TYR A 10 36.45 -29.34 -28.37
CA TYR A 10 35.40 -28.38 -28.01
C TYR A 10 34.28 -29.01 -27.16
N TRP A 11 33.87 -30.25 -27.47
CA TRP A 11 32.89 -31.00 -26.66
C TRP A 11 33.35 -31.24 -25.22
N LYS A 12 34.64 -31.52 -25.00
CA LYS A 12 35.23 -31.65 -23.65
C LYS A 12 35.29 -30.35 -22.85
N TYR A 13 35.21 -29.20 -23.52
CA TYR A 13 35.20 -27.89 -22.87
C TYR A 13 33.79 -27.51 -22.40
N ILE A 14 32.74 -27.90 -23.14
CA ILE A 14 31.34 -27.59 -22.83
C ILE A 14 30.75 -28.48 -21.72
N GLU A 15 31.14 -29.75 -21.62
CA GLU A 15 30.68 -30.66 -20.54
C GLU A 15 31.01 -30.17 -19.11
N ASN A 16 31.95 -29.24 -18.96
CA ASN A 16 32.37 -28.72 -17.65
C ASN A 16 31.70 -27.39 -17.25
N ILE A 17 30.86 -26.78 -18.10
CA ILE A 17 30.38 -25.40 -17.88
C ILE A 17 28.84 -25.28 -17.93
N VAL A 18 28.10 -26.23 -18.51
CA VAL A 18 26.67 -26.04 -18.83
C VAL A 18 25.78 -27.12 -18.19
N THR A 19 24.78 -26.70 -17.41
CA THR A 19 23.74 -27.58 -16.83
C THR A 19 22.76 -28.12 -17.89
N PRO A 20 22.09 -29.28 -17.67
CA PRO A 20 21.41 -30.05 -18.73
C PRO A 20 20.18 -29.41 -19.41
N LYS A 21 19.82 -28.16 -19.09
CA LYS A 21 18.67 -27.46 -19.70
C LYS A 21 19.01 -26.65 -20.97
N GLU A 22 20.29 -26.49 -21.31
CA GLU A 22 20.72 -25.65 -22.45
C GLU A 22 21.26 -26.44 -23.66
N VAL A 23 21.27 -27.77 -23.61
CA VAL A 23 22.00 -28.60 -24.59
C VAL A 23 21.19 -28.98 -25.84
N VAL A 24 19.91 -28.64 -25.92
CA VAL A 24 19.05 -29.09 -27.04
C VAL A 24 19.04 -28.11 -28.24
N SER A 25 19.57 -26.88 -28.12
CA SER A 25 19.53 -25.89 -29.21
C SER A 25 20.73 -25.91 -30.18
N PHE A 26 21.86 -26.50 -29.80
CA PHE A 26 23.13 -26.25 -30.53
C PHE A 26 23.32 -27.07 -31.82
N ASP A 27 22.85 -28.33 -31.85
CA ASP A 27 22.97 -29.19 -33.05
C ASP A 27 22.03 -28.75 -34.19
N PHE A 28 20.98 -27.99 -33.87
CA PHE A 28 20.04 -27.44 -34.85
C PHE A 28 20.47 -26.05 -35.37
N LEU A 29 21.02 -25.19 -34.51
CA LEU A 29 21.64 -23.91 -34.91
C LEU A 29 22.72 -24.11 -35.99
N LEU A 30 23.52 -25.19 -35.89
CA LEU A 30 24.52 -25.57 -36.89
C LEU A 30 23.92 -26.06 -38.23
N LYS A 31 22.68 -26.57 -38.21
CA LYS A 31 22.00 -27.09 -39.41
C LYS A 31 21.30 -25.98 -40.18
N MET A 32 20.68 -25.03 -39.49
CA MET A 32 20.07 -23.85 -40.11
C MET A 32 21.12 -22.82 -40.59
N TYR A 33 22.25 -22.66 -39.88
CA TYR A 33 23.39 -21.86 -40.37
C TYR A 33 24.07 -22.47 -41.62
N SER A 34 23.84 -23.74 -41.95
CA SER A 34 24.51 -24.41 -43.07
C SER A 34 23.63 -24.67 -44.30
N GLU A 35 22.30 -24.52 -44.20
CA GLU A 35 21.37 -24.69 -45.32
C GLU A 35 20.37 -23.53 -45.38
N SER A 36 20.63 -22.57 -46.27
CA SER A 36 19.65 -21.51 -46.56
C SER A 36 18.35 -22.11 -47.10
N MET A 37 17.22 -21.42 -46.93
CA MET A 37 15.93 -21.82 -47.54
C MET A 37 16.08 -22.08 -49.05
N GLY A 38 16.93 -21.30 -49.74
CA GLY A 38 17.27 -21.54 -51.15
C GLY A 38 17.97 -22.88 -51.40
N LYS A 39 18.90 -23.29 -50.52
CA LYS A 39 19.53 -24.61 -50.58
C LYS A 39 18.52 -25.72 -50.32
N TRP A 40 17.67 -25.61 -49.29
CA TRP A 40 16.63 -26.60 -49.01
C TRP A 40 15.65 -26.74 -50.18
N LYS A 41 15.22 -25.64 -50.80
CA LYS A 41 14.38 -25.65 -52.01
C LYS A 41 15.09 -26.34 -53.17
N ALA A 42 16.36 -26.03 -53.41
CA ALA A 42 17.17 -26.66 -54.46
C ALA A 42 17.30 -28.19 -54.23
N ASP A 43 17.59 -28.61 -53.00
CA ASP A 43 17.73 -30.02 -52.62
C ASP A 43 16.41 -30.81 -52.76
N ASN A 44 15.27 -30.10 -52.77
CA ASN A 44 13.93 -30.67 -52.94
C ASN A 44 13.34 -30.45 -54.34
N ASN A 45 14.12 -29.95 -55.31
CA ASN A 45 13.68 -29.63 -56.69
C ASN A 45 12.55 -28.58 -56.78
N ILE A 46 12.53 -27.62 -55.86
CA ILE A 46 11.57 -26.51 -55.84
C ILE A 46 12.26 -25.28 -56.45
N GLN A 47 11.65 -24.67 -57.47
CA GLN A 47 12.22 -23.47 -58.08
C GLN A 47 12.17 -22.28 -57.12
N ASP A 48 13.18 -21.42 -57.20
CA ASP A 48 13.24 -20.23 -56.38
C ASP A 48 12.09 -19.26 -56.76
N GLY A 49 11.41 -18.71 -55.77
CA GLY A 49 10.18 -17.91 -55.96
C GLY A 49 8.88 -18.72 -56.19
N GLN A 50 8.91 -20.05 -56.26
CA GLN A 50 7.69 -20.87 -56.30
C GLN A 50 7.08 -21.05 -54.90
N ASN A 51 5.76 -20.92 -54.79
CA ASN A 51 5.00 -21.21 -53.56
C ASN A 51 5.02 -22.71 -53.27
N LEU A 52 5.20 -23.07 -51.99
CA LEU A 52 5.25 -24.46 -51.55
C LEU A 52 3.85 -25.10 -51.60
N HIS A 53 3.75 -26.29 -52.19
CA HIS A 53 2.57 -27.13 -52.10
C HIS A 53 2.39 -27.68 -50.67
N PRO A 54 1.16 -28.09 -50.26
CA PRO A 54 0.90 -28.59 -48.91
C PRO A 54 1.82 -29.73 -48.45
N THR A 55 2.20 -30.63 -49.37
CA THR A 55 3.14 -31.72 -49.10
C THR A 55 4.58 -31.25 -48.89
N GLU A 56 4.98 -30.16 -49.55
CA GLU A 56 6.31 -29.56 -49.42
C GLU A 56 6.40 -28.76 -48.12
N ILE A 57 5.34 -28.04 -47.74
CA ILE A 57 5.21 -27.39 -46.42
C ILE A 57 5.33 -28.42 -45.30
N LEU A 58 4.66 -29.58 -45.43
CA LEU A 58 4.77 -30.65 -44.44
C LEU A 58 6.23 -31.11 -44.29
N ARG A 59 6.92 -31.38 -45.40
CA ARG A 59 8.35 -31.74 -45.39
C ARG A 59 9.23 -30.65 -44.78
N LEU A 60 8.95 -29.38 -45.07
CA LEU A 60 9.66 -28.25 -44.52
C LEU A 60 9.49 -28.18 -42.99
N THR A 61 8.25 -28.25 -42.49
CA THR A 61 7.98 -28.22 -41.04
C THR A 61 8.55 -29.41 -40.29
N GLU A 62 8.69 -30.57 -40.94
CA GLU A 62 9.40 -31.74 -40.40
C GLU A 62 10.92 -31.52 -40.39
N ALA A 63 11.49 -30.99 -41.48
CA ALA A 63 12.91 -30.68 -41.58
C ALA A 63 13.33 -29.60 -40.56
N LEU A 64 12.46 -28.62 -40.32
CA LEU A 64 12.64 -27.58 -39.31
C LEU A 64 12.41 -28.07 -37.87
N GLY A 65 11.89 -29.29 -37.67
CA GLY A 65 11.62 -29.84 -36.35
C GLY A 65 10.42 -29.22 -35.62
N ILE A 66 9.69 -28.29 -36.24
CA ILE A 66 8.62 -27.52 -35.59
C ILE A 66 7.26 -28.24 -35.61
N LYS A 67 7.06 -29.22 -36.50
CA LYS A 67 5.77 -29.93 -36.68
C LYS A 67 5.09 -30.41 -35.37
N PRO A 68 5.79 -31.01 -34.39
CA PRO A 68 5.15 -31.48 -33.15
C PRO A 68 4.55 -30.36 -32.30
N TYR A 69 5.10 -29.15 -32.41
CA TYR A 69 4.73 -27.98 -31.63
C TYR A 69 3.64 -27.16 -32.28
N LEU A 70 3.36 -27.37 -33.57
CA LEU A 70 2.28 -26.68 -34.24
C LEU A 70 0.91 -27.11 -33.67
N GLN A 71 0.05 -26.15 -33.42
CA GLN A 71 -1.36 -26.34 -33.09
C GLN A 71 -2.05 -27.10 -34.23
N LYS A 72 -3.00 -27.96 -33.84
CA LYS A 72 -3.81 -28.74 -34.77
C LYS A 72 -4.67 -27.82 -35.62
N ASP A 73 -5.34 -26.88 -34.97
CA ASP A 73 -6.13 -25.84 -35.60
C ASP A 73 -5.32 -24.55 -35.65
N LYS A 74 -5.39 -23.85 -36.78
CA LYS A 74 -4.71 -22.58 -36.99
C LYS A 74 -5.47 -21.47 -36.25
N CYS A 75 -4.79 -20.51 -35.65
CA CYS A 75 -5.46 -19.32 -35.14
C CYS A 75 -6.10 -18.54 -36.31
N ASP A 76 -7.23 -17.86 -36.09
CA ASP A 76 -7.97 -17.22 -37.18
C ASP A 76 -8.34 -15.79 -36.79
N LYS A 77 -7.85 -14.81 -37.55
CA LYS A 77 -8.06 -13.39 -37.28
C LYS A 77 -9.51 -12.94 -37.38
N TYR A 78 -10.38 -13.74 -38.01
CA TYR A 78 -11.81 -13.46 -38.14
C TYR A 78 -12.66 -14.17 -37.09
N ARG A 79 -12.06 -14.96 -36.20
CA ARG A 79 -12.75 -15.67 -35.12
C ARG A 79 -12.34 -15.15 -33.77
N GLU A 80 -13.18 -15.41 -32.77
CA GLU A 80 -12.86 -15.15 -31.37
C GLU A 80 -11.56 -15.87 -30.98
N PRO A 81 -10.67 -15.24 -30.20
CA PRO A 81 -10.84 -13.94 -29.54
C PRO A 81 -10.37 -12.72 -30.38
N TYR A 82 -9.99 -12.93 -31.64
CA TYR A 82 -9.41 -11.90 -32.52
C TYR A 82 -10.43 -11.12 -33.37
N SER A 83 -11.68 -11.60 -33.44
CA SER A 83 -12.77 -10.93 -34.12
C SER A 83 -13.04 -9.54 -33.55
N GLN A 84 -13.66 -8.68 -34.36
CA GLN A 84 -13.99 -7.29 -33.97
C GLN A 84 -12.77 -6.46 -33.57
N ASN A 85 -11.58 -6.80 -34.06
CA ASN A 85 -10.38 -6.01 -33.80
C ASN A 85 -10.46 -4.62 -34.44
N ILE A 86 -9.84 -3.65 -33.76
CA ILE A 86 -9.64 -2.29 -34.22
C ILE A 86 -8.13 -2.12 -34.41
N GLN A 87 -7.69 -1.79 -35.62
CA GLN A 87 -6.27 -1.60 -35.96
C GLN A 87 -5.37 -2.81 -35.64
N GLY A 88 -5.90 -4.02 -35.73
CA GLY A 88 -5.18 -5.25 -35.42
C GLY A 88 -5.24 -5.67 -33.94
N PHE A 89 -5.95 -4.95 -33.09
CA PHE A 89 -6.10 -5.29 -31.68
C PHE A 89 -7.56 -5.57 -31.28
N SER A 90 -7.79 -6.63 -30.52
CA SER A 90 -9.02 -6.85 -29.74
C SER A 90 -8.68 -6.88 -28.25
N SER A 91 -9.65 -6.58 -27.38
CA SER A 91 -9.45 -6.72 -25.94
C SER A 91 -10.72 -7.21 -25.26
N GLY A 92 -10.57 -8.23 -24.42
CA GLY A 92 -11.58 -8.68 -23.47
C GLY A 92 -11.57 -7.86 -22.18
N CYS A 93 -10.60 -6.97 -21.99
CA CYS A 93 -10.50 -6.15 -20.79
C CYS A 93 -10.87 -4.68 -21.08
N LYS A 94 -11.38 -3.94 -20.07
CA LYS A 94 -12.00 -2.60 -20.25
C LYS A 94 -10.98 -1.47 -20.53
N LYS A 95 -9.88 -1.73 -21.22
CA LYS A 95 -8.75 -0.81 -21.42
C LYS A 95 -8.64 -0.29 -22.85
N VAL A 96 -7.94 0.83 -22.98
CA VAL A 96 -7.64 1.50 -24.25
C VAL A 96 -6.63 0.64 -25.03
N LEU A 97 -6.97 0.30 -26.27
CA LEU A 97 -6.10 -0.41 -27.20
C LEU A 97 -4.92 0.50 -27.62
N PRO A 98 -3.79 -0.08 -28.05
CA PRO A 98 -2.68 0.70 -28.61
C PRO A 98 -3.15 1.64 -29.73
N ILE A 99 -2.52 2.82 -29.81
CA ILE A 99 -2.94 3.90 -30.74
C ILE A 99 -2.33 3.69 -32.15
N TYR A 100 -1.40 2.75 -32.31
CA TYR A 100 -0.79 2.41 -33.59
C TYR A 100 -1.45 1.18 -34.23
N THR A 101 -1.25 1.03 -35.53
CA THR A 101 -1.76 -0.10 -36.31
C THR A 101 -0.68 -1.16 -36.47
N ILE A 102 -1.00 -2.41 -36.15
CA ILE A 102 -0.15 -3.56 -36.48
C ILE A 102 -0.34 -3.93 -37.96
N PRO A 103 0.68 -4.49 -38.66
CA PRO A 103 0.52 -5.03 -40.02
C PRO A 103 -0.69 -5.97 -40.19
N GLN A 104 -1.29 -6.00 -41.38
CA GLN A 104 -2.54 -6.77 -41.66
C GLN A 104 -2.44 -8.29 -41.45
N ASP A 105 -1.22 -8.79 -41.37
CA ASP A 105 -0.92 -10.21 -41.21
C ASP A 105 -0.87 -10.61 -39.73
N VAL A 106 -1.00 -9.67 -38.80
CA VAL A 106 -0.98 -9.93 -37.37
C VAL A 106 -2.18 -9.31 -36.68
N VAL A 107 -2.83 -10.09 -35.82
CA VAL A 107 -3.85 -9.59 -34.90
C VAL A 107 -3.55 -10.03 -33.48
N CYS A 108 -3.70 -9.13 -32.52
CA CYS A 108 -3.45 -9.40 -31.12
C CYS A 108 -4.73 -9.22 -30.29
N HIS A 109 -4.88 -10.06 -29.28
CA HIS A 109 -5.94 -10.04 -28.29
C HIS A 109 -5.33 -9.85 -26.90
N VAL A 110 -5.86 -8.88 -26.15
CA VAL A 110 -5.58 -8.73 -24.71
C VAL A 110 -6.74 -9.37 -23.94
N GLY A 111 -6.46 -10.47 -23.24
CA GLY A 111 -7.42 -11.24 -22.47
C GLY A 111 -8.08 -10.46 -21.33
N GLU A 112 -9.14 -11.02 -20.74
CA GLU A 112 -9.95 -10.37 -19.70
C GLU A 112 -9.15 -9.97 -18.45
N LEU A 113 -8.06 -10.69 -18.15
CA LEU A 113 -7.17 -10.41 -17.03
C LEU A 113 -6.25 -9.19 -17.25
N CYS A 114 -6.25 -8.60 -18.46
CA CYS A 114 -5.32 -7.53 -18.89
C CYS A 114 -3.82 -7.86 -18.81
N THR A 115 -3.43 -9.07 -18.42
CA THR A 115 -2.05 -9.57 -18.39
C THR A 115 -1.85 -10.83 -19.24
N GLU A 116 -2.88 -11.18 -20.02
CA GLU A 116 -2.84 -12.22 -21.03
C GLU A 116 -2.85 -11.55 -22.40
N ILE A 117 -1.86 -11.88 -23.22
CA ILE A 117 -1.72 -11.41 -24.60
C ILE A 117 -1.63 -12.64 -25.48
N SER A 118 -2.41 -12.65 -26.54
CA SER A 118 -2.36 -13.66 -27.59
C SER A 118 -2.28 -12.96 -28.94
N CYS A 119 -1.34 -13.33 -29.79
CA CYS A 119 -1.20 -12.76 -31.13
C CYS A 119 -1.21 -13.87 -32.18
N CYS A 120 -2.02 -13.70 -33.20
CA CYS A 120 -2.13 -14.57 -34.35
C CYS A 120 -1.45 -13.92 -35.55
N THR A 121 -0.40 -14.56 -36.07
CA THR A 121 0.40 -14.08 -37.21
C THR A 121 0.24 -15.01 -38.40
N GLU A 122 -0.26 -14.50 -39.51
CA GLU A 122 -0.27 -15.20 -40.81
C GLU A 122 1.16 -15.24 -41.38
N THR A 123 1.62 -16.43 -41.74
CA THR A 123 2.90 -16.63 -42.44
C THR A 123 2.65 -17.34 -43.76
N GLU A 124 3.03 -16.66 -44.84
CA GLU A 124 2.88 -17.16 -46.21
C GLU A 124 3.71 -18.43 -46.46
N ILE A 125 4.77 -18.64 -45.68
CA ILE A 125 5.84 -19.59 -46.00
C ILE A 125 5.48 -21.01 -45.63
N ILE A 126 4.91 -21.19 -44.45
CA ILE A 126 4.29 -22.45 -44.04
C ILE A 126 2.78 -22.43 -44.31
N ALA A 127 2.30 -21.43 -45.08
CA ALA A 127 0.92 -21.18 -45.45
C ALA A 127 -0.08 -21.43 -44.30
N ARG A 128 0.26 -20.92 -43.12
CA ARG A 128 -0.56 -21.04 -41.91
C ARG A 128 -0.42 -19.81 -41.04
N SER A 129 -1.33 -19.64 -40.12
CA SER A 129 -1.16 -18.71 -39.03
C SER A 129 -0.52 -19.41 -37.83
N LEU A 130 0.12 -18.59 -37.01
CA LEU A 130 0.87 -18.97 -35.83
C LEU A 130 0.39 -18.17 -34.62
N GLU A 131 0.14 -18.84 -33.51
CA GLU A 131 -0.26 -18.23 -32.25
C GLU A 131 0.94 -18.08 -31.32
N VAL A 132 1.10 -16.86 -30.80
CA VAL A 132 2.04 -16.54 -29.73
C VAL A 132 1.24 -16.06 -28.52
N LYS A 133 1.59 -16.53 -27.32
CA LYS A 133 1.00 -16.03 -26.06
C LYS A 133 2.03 -15.54 -25.09
N LEU A 134 1.68 -14.50 -24.34
CA LEU A 134 2.38 -14.04 -23.15
C LEU A 134 1.34 -13.88 -22.05
N ILE A 135 1.43 -14.71 -21.02
CA ILE A 135 0.49 -14.73 -19.88
C ILE A 135 1.29 -14.45 -18.62
N LEU A 136 1.02 -13.32 -17.99
CA LEU A 136 1.64 -12.93 -16.73
C LEU A 136 0.63 -13.10 -15.60
N ASP A 137 0.87 -14.08 -14.73
CA ASP A 137 0.11 -14.30 -13.51
C ASP A 137 0.96 -13.92 -12.29
N PRO A 138 0.78 -12.71 -11.74
CA PRO A 138 1.53 -12.28 -10.57
C PRO A 138 1.01 -12.88 -9.26
N CYS A 139 -0.16 -13.51 -9.26
CA CYS A 139 -0.72 -14.16 -8.07
C CYS A 139 -0.18 -15.58 -7.92
N ASP A 140 0.10 -16.25 -9.03
CA ASP A 140 0.81 -17.53 -9.07
C ASP A 140 2.32 -17.40 -9.30
N PHE A 141 2.84 -16.17 -9.39
CA PHE A 141 4.26 -15.86 -9.64
C PHE A 141 4.81 -16.52 -10.92
N LYS A 142 3.99 -16.58 -11.97
CA LYS A 142 4.34 -17.23 -13.24
C LYS A 142 4.23 -16.28 -14.43
N LEU A 143 5.18 -16.42 -15.34
CA LEU A 143 5.12 -15.87 -16.68
C LEU A 143 5.18 -17.03 -17.67
N THR A 144 4.13 -17.19 -18.48
CA THR A 144 4.07 -18.19 -19.52
C THR A 144 4.21 -17.53 -20.88
N VAL A 145 5.20 -17.97 -21.64
CA VAL A 145 5.41 -17.57 -23.03
C VAL A 145 5.17 -18.79 -23.90
N ALA A 146 4.27 -18.67 -24.87
CA ALA A 146 3.92 -19.77 -25.77
C ALA A 146 4.20 -19.39 -27.23
N ILE A 147 4.80 -20.31 -27.97
CA ILE A 147 4.80 -20.31 -29.44
C ILE A 147 4.09 -21.59 -29.87
N GLU A 148 2.87 -21.47 -30.38
CA GLU A 148 2.00 -22.59 -30.68
C GLU A 148 1.78 -23.51 -29.46
N ARG A 149 2.30 -24.74 -29.46
CA ARG A 149 2.26 -25.69 -28.34
C ARG A 149 3.56 -25.74 -27.55
N LEU A 150 4.60 -25.01 -27.98
CA LEU A 150 5.83 -24.87 -27.21
C LEU A 150 5.59 -23.85 -26.10
N LEU A 151 5.79 -24.27 -24.85
CA LEU A 151 5.53 -23.49 -23.65
C LEU A 151 6.82 -23.27 -22.88
N PHE A 152 7.06 -22.02 -22.50
CA PHE A 152 8.11 -21.61 -21.59
C PHE A 152 7.46 -21.03 -20.34
N GLU A 153 7.63 -21.71 -19.21
CA GLU A 153 7.19 -21.22 -17.92
C GLU A 153 8.39 -20.63 -17.19
N VAL A 154 8.27 -19.35 -16.83
CA VAL A 154 9.27 -18.59 -16.10
C VAL A 154 8.70 -18.23 -14.73
N ASP A 155 9.47 -18.53 -13.71
CA ASP A 155 9.17 -18.18 -12.33
C ASP A 155 9.50 -16.70 -12.08
N LEU A 156 8.59 -15.98 -11.42
CA LEU A 156 8.72 -14.54 -11.15
C LEU A 156 9.55 -14.20 -9.91
N PHE A 157 9.90 -15.16 -9.04
CA PHE A 157 10.73 -14.90 -7.85
C PHE A 157 12.14 -14.46 -8.23
N HIS A 158 12.67 -14.97 -9.35
CA HIS A 158 14.02 -14.66 -9.85
C HIS A 158 14.00 -13.89 -11.18
N PHE A 159 12.85 -13.34 -11.55
CA PHE A 159 12.71 -12.64 -12.82
C PHE A 159 13.38 -11.26 -12.78
N GLU A 160 14.30 -11.02 -13.72
CA GLU A 160 14.98 -9.73 -13.89
C GLU A 160 14.13 -8.77 -14.71
N TRP A 161 13.46 -7.84 -14.02
CA TRP A 161 12.60 -6.82 -14.62
C TRP A 161 13.39 -5.79 -15.44
N GLY A 162 12.79 -5.29 -16.53
CA GLY A 162 13.36 -4.26 -17.40
C GLY A 162 14.43 -4.76 -18.38
N HIS A 163 14.82 -6.02 -18.29
CA HIS A 163 15.73 -6.63 -19.24
C HIS A 163 14.99 -7.30 -20.40
N GLN A 164 15.59 -7.22 -21.59
CA GLN A 164 15.09 -7.92 -22.77
C GLN A 164 15.31 -9.44 -22.60
N LYS A 165 14.28 -10.21 -22.89
CA LYS A 165 14.26 -11.69 -22.87
C LYS A 165 13.82 -12.18 -24.25
N GLN A 166 14.37 -13.32 -24.67
CA GLN A 166 14.11 -13.92 -25.98
C GLN A 166 13.75 -15.40 -25.84
N PHE A 167 12.77 -15.84 -26.62
CA PHE A 167 12.34 -17.23 -26.72
C PHE A 167 12.10 -17.57 -28.18
N ASP A 168 12.60 -18.70 -28.65
CA ASP A 168 12.45 -19.09 -30.05
C ASP A 168 11.93 -20.53 -30.21
N LEU A 169 11.23 -20.76 -31.33
CA LEU A 169 10.86 -22.08 -31.81
C LEU A 169 11.89 -22.51 -32.87
N TYR A 170 13.01 -23.06 -32.40
CA TYR A 170 14.11 -23.57 -33.25
C TYR A 170 14.62 -22.53 -34.26
N GLY A 171 14.69 -21.28 -33.85
CA GLY A 171 15.11 -20.17 -34.70
C GLY A 171 14.19 -19.85 -35.87
N VAL A 172 12.98 -20.42 -35.97
CA VAL A 172 12.00 -20.10 -37.03
C VAL A 172 11.16 -18.88 -36.64
N ILE A 173 10.73 -18.84 -35.38
CA ILE A 173 9.97 -17.75 -34.78
C ILE A 173 10.67 -17.40 -33.49
N GLU A 174 10.95 -16.13 -33.28
CA GLU A 174 11.48 -15.58 -32.04
C GLU A 174 10.48 -14.58 -31.47
N ILE A 175 10.25 -14.66 -30.17
CA ILE A 175 9.59 -13.64 -29.38
C ILE A 175 10.67 -12.94 -28.58
N SER A 176 10.68 -11.62 -28.66
CA SER A 176 11.52 -10.78 -27.81
C SER A 176 10.65 -9.84 -27.00
N PHE A 177 10.81 -9.80 -25.69
CA PHE A 177 10.05 -8.88 -24.84
C PHE A 177 10.88 -8.30 -23.70
N SER A 178 10.46 -7.15 -23.19
CA SER A 178 10.93 -6.60 -21.92
C SER A 178 9.72 -6.28 -21.06
N LEU A 179 9.79 -6.61 -19.78
CA LEU A 179 8.71 -6.37 -18.83
C LEU A 179 9.26 -5.62 -17.62
N GLU A 180 8.74 -4.42 -17.36
CA GLU A 180 9.06 -3.67 -16.14
C GLU A 180 7.91 -3.73 -15.13
N ASN A 181 8.26 -3.83 -13.86
CA ASN A 181 7.32 -3.84 -12.76
C ASN A 181 7.15 -2.42 -12.19
N LEU A 182 6.12 -1.70 -12.67
CA LEU A 182 5.72 -0.41 -12.12
C LEU A 182 4.85 -0.65 -10.88
N TYR A 183 5.51 -1.04 -9.80
CA TYR A 183 4.88 -1.53 -8.58
C TYR A 183 3.90 -0.53 -7.96
N GLU A 184 4.31 0.72 -7.76
CA GLU A 184 3.50 1.78 -7.13
C GLU A 184 2.32 2.21 -8.02
N GLU A 185 2.48 2.11 -9.35
CA GLU A 185 1.42 2.38 -10.33
C GLU A 185 0.42 1.23 -10.48
N LYS A 186 0.69 0.07 -9.87
CA LYS A 186 -0.08 -1.18 -10.06
C LYS A 186 -0.17 -1.54 -11.56
N LYS A 187 0.92 -1.40 -12.31
CA LYS A 187 1.01 -1.68 -13.75
C LYS A 187 2.27 -2.48 -14.10
N TYR A 188 2.28 -3.10 -15.28
CA TYR A 188 3.50 -3.55 -15.95
C TYR A 188 3.69 -2.77 -17.24
N LEU A 189 4.93 -2.44 -17.58
CA LEU A 189 5.27 -1.87 -18.88
C LEU A 189 5.84 -2.98 -19.77
N LEU A 190 5.18 -3.22 -20.89
CA LEU A 190 5.54 -4.28 -21.84
C LEU A 190 6.05 -3.68 -23.15
N ASN A 191 7.19 -4.20 -23.60
CA ASN A 191 7.55 -4.21 -25.02
C ASN A 191 7.56 -5.66 -25.50
N LEU A 192 6.91 -5.94 -26.63
CA LEU A 192 6.80 -7.27 -27.23
C LEU A 192 6.99 -7.17 -28.74
N ASN A 193 7.97 -7.90 -29.24
CA ASN A 193 8.29 -8.04 -30.64
C ASN A 193 8.26 -9.52 -31.04
N GLN A 194 7.92 -9.78 -32.29
CA GLN A 194 7.99 -11.11 -32.89
C GLN A 194 8.81 -11.03 -34.18
N SER A 195 9.78 -11.92 -34.33
CA SER A 195 10.60 -12.06 -35.54
C SER A 195 10.39 -13.43 -36.15
N VAL A 196 10.21 -13.50 -37.46
CA VAL A 196 10.12 -14.77 -38.20
C VAL A 196 11.33 -14.86 -39.11
N TYR A 197 12.19 -15.85 -38.84
CA TYR A 197 13.43 -16.08 -39.59
C TYR A 197 13.21 -17.20 -40.59
N ILE A 198 13.38 -16.86 -41.85
CA ILE A 198 13.10 -17.76 -42.98
C ILE A 198 14.32 -17.84 -43.89
N GLN A 199 14.90 -16.69 -44.21
CA GLN A 199 16.18 -16.60 -44.91
C GLN A 199 17.23 -16.23 -43.85
N ALA A 200 18.41 -16.83 -43.94
CA ALA A 200 19.45 -16.70 -42.92
C ALA A 200 19.92 -15.25 -42.69
N ASP A 201 19.56 -14.32 -43.58
CA ASP A 201 20.15 -12.98 -43.61
C ASP A 201 19.22 -11.84 -43.12
N GLU A 202 17.88 -11.94 -43.18
CA GLU A 202 16.97 -10.92 -42.62
C GLU A 202 15.62 -11.51 -42.11
N PRO A 203 15.25 -11.32 -40.83
CA PRO A 203 13.93 -11.70 -40.31
C PRO A 203 12.83 -10.71 -40.69
N THR A 204 11.60 -11.21 -40.83
CA THR A 204 10.42 -10.34 -40.79
C THR A 204 10.06 -10.06 -39.34
N SER A 205 10.26 -8.83 -38.87
CA SER A 205 9.98 -8.41 -37.49
C SER A 205 8.72 -7.57 -37.38
N TYR A 206 7.93 -7.87 -36.36
CA TYR A 206 6.70 -7.19 -35.99
C TYR A 206 6.82 -6.61 -34.59
N VAL A 207 6.51 -5.32 -34.43
CA VAL A 207 6.34 -4.69 -33.12
C VAL A 207 4.90 -4.91 -32.69
N LEU A 208 4.69 -5.79 -31.73
CA LEU A 208 3.36 -6.18 -31.28
C LEU A 208 2.85 -5.24 -30.20
N PHE A 209 3.67 -5.00 -29.18
CA PHE A 209 3.39 -4.05 -28.10
C PHE A 209 4.61 -3.17 -27.90
N GLU A 210 4.42 -1.85 -27.98
CA GLU A 210 5.46 -0.86 -27.65
C GLU A 210 4.98 0.00 -26.48
N ASN A 211 5.77 0.03 -25.40
CA ASN A 211 5.50 0.77 -24.19
C ASN A 211 4.07 0.59 -23.65
N TYR A 212 3.55 -0.63 -23.74
CA TYR A 212 2.15 -0.91 -23.41
C TYR A 212 1.97 -1.15 -21.91
N LEU A 213 1.01 -0.45 -21.31
CA LEU A 213 0.73 -0.55 -19.88
C LEU A 213 -0.31 -1.65 -19.57
N LEU A 214 0.15 -2.78 -19.07
CA LEU A 214 -0.69 -3.84 -18.52
C LEU A 214 -1.16 -3.48 -17.11
N GLN A 215 -2.43 -3.69 -16.80
CA GLN A 215 -2.98 -3.42 -15.47
C GLN A 215 -2.73 -4.60 -14.54
N LYS A 216 -2.21 -4.34 -13.34
CA LYS A 216 -2.19 -5.38 -12.30
C LYS A 216 -3.59 -5.56 -11.73
N ARG A 217 -3.99 -6.81 -11.64
CA ARG A 217 -5.15 -7.20 -10.83
C ARG A 217 -4.72 -7.33 -9.36
N PRO A 218 -5.57 -6.92 -8.40
CA PRO A 218 -5.36 -7.32 -7.01
C PRO A 218 -5.46 -8.84 -6.89
N CYS A 219 -4.49 -9.45 -6.22
CA CYS A 219 -4.56 -10.86 -5.87
C CYS A 219 -5.50 -11.05 -4.68
N GLU A 220 -6.44 -11.99 -4.81
CA GLU A 220 -7.29 -12.40 -3.70
C GLU A 220 -6.59 -13.51 -2.93
N TRP A 221 -5.75 -13.14 -1.95
CA TRP A 221 -5.06 -14.10 -1.06
C TRP A 221 -5.99 -14.69 0.01
N LYS A 222 -7.25 -14.93 -0.35
CA LYS A 222 -8.24 -15.54 0.54
C LYS A 222 -7.77 -16.92 0.97
N SER A 223 -8.41 -17.45 2.01
CA SER A 223 -8.21 -18.79 2.57
C SER A 223 -8.42 -19.95 1.57
N ASP A 224 -8.74 -19.67 0.32
CA ASP A 224 -9.10 -20.66 -0.68
C ASP A 224 -7.90 -21.55 -0.99
N PHE A 225 -8.14 -22.86 -1.00
CA PHE A 225 -7.13 -23.87 -1.29
C PHE A 225 -6.88 -23.95 -2.80
N PHE A 226 -5.66 -24.34 -3.18
CA PHE A 226 -5.33 -24.63 -4.59
C PHE A 226 -6.30 -25.65 -5.21
N ILE A 227 -6.65 -26.66 -4.41
CA ILE A 227 -7.68 -27.63 -4.73
C ILE A 227 -8.97 -27.12 -4.10
N GLU A 228 -9.98 -26.83 -4.92
CA GLU A 228 -11.31 -26.44 -4.45
C GLU A 228 -11.86 -27.52 -3.50
N ASP A 229 -12.46 -27.08 -2.38
CA ASP A 229 -12.95 -27.96 -1.30
C ASP A 229 -11.92 -28.94 -0.73
N PHE A 230 -10.62 -28.57 -0.71
CA PHE A 230 -9.58 -29.43 -0.17
C PHE A 230 -9.89 -29.90 1.26
N SER A 231 -9.64 -31.19 1.49
CA SER A 231 -9.70 -31.82 2.80
C SER A 231 -8.57 -32.83 2.85
N LEU A 232 -7.62 -32.63 3.76
CA LEU A 232 -6.54 -33.57 3.97
C LEU A 232 -7.10 -34.94 4.38
N TYR A 233 -8.11 -34.95 5.24
CA TYR A 233 -8.80 -36.17 5.64
C TYR A 233 -9.31 -36.97 4.42
N GLN A 234 -10.05 -36.32 3.51
CA GLN A 234 -10.54 -36.97 2.29
C GLN A 234 -9.40 -37.36 1.35
N TRP A 235 -8.39 -36.51 1.22
CA TRP A 235 -7.21 -36.77 0.38
C TRP A 235 -6.46 -38.04 0.83
N MET A 236 -6.35 -38.25 2.15
CA MET A 236 -5.74 -39.44 2.76
C MET A 236 -6.59 -40.70 2.55
N ILE A 237 -7.90 -40.62 2.80
CA ILE A 237 -8.83 -41.76 2.61
C ILE A 237 -8.83 -42.23 1.15
N ASN A 238 -8.88 -41.29 0.20
CA ASN A 238 -8.87 -41.60 -1.23
C ASN A 238 -7.57 -42.30 -1.68
N ARG A 239 -6.53 -42.26 -0.85
CA ARG A 239 -5.23 -42.92 -1.08
C ARG A 239 -5.00 -44.13 -0.17
N HIS A 240 -6.03 -44.60 0.53
CA HIS A 240 -5.97 -45.72 1.47
C HIS A 240 -4.95 -45.51 2.60
N LEU A 241 -4.77 -44.25 3.01
CA LEU A 241 -3.92 -43.87 4.14
C LEU A 241 -4.78 -43.76 5.40
N THR A 242 -4.20 -44.07 6.55
CA THR A 242 -4.85 -43.85 7.85
C THR A 242 -4.86 -42.36 8.17
N PRO A 243 -6.03 -41.73 8.37
CA PRO A 243 -6.11 -40.34 8.83
C PRO A 243 -5.29 -40.12 10.10
N ASP A 244 -4.71 -38.93 10.26
CA ASP A 244 -3.89 -38.51 11.41
C ASP A 244 -2.54 -39.24 11.58
N ALA A 245 -2.23 -40.22 10.72
CA ALA A 245 -0.91 -40.84 10.71
C ALA A 245 0.14 -39.92 10.05
N SER A 246 1.37 -39.98 10.57
CA SER A 246 2.51 -39.32 9.92
C SER A 246 2.72 -39.88 8.51
N LEU A 247 2.92 -38.99 7.54
CA LEU A 247 3.13 -39.36 6.15
C LEU A 247 4.58 -39.76 5.89
N PRO A 248 4.83 -40.88 5.18
CA PRO A 248 6.15 -41.15 4.62
C PRO A 248 6.60 -40.03 3.67
N SER A 249 7.91 -39.75 3.60
CA SER A 249 8.44 -38.59 2.87
C SER A 249 8.00 -38.54 1.39
N TYR A 250 7.91 -39.67 0.70
CA TYR A 250 7.46 -39.70 -0.71
C TYR A 250 5.98 -39.34 -0.89
N ILE A 251 5.12 -39.65 0.09
CA ILE A 251 3.71 -39.24 0.10
C ILE A 251 3.60 -37.75 0.43
N LEU A 252 4.44 -37.27 1.35
CA LEU A 252 4.50 -35.85 1.70
C LEU A 252 4.97 -35.00 0.52
N TYR A 253 6.00 -35.42 -0.23
CA TYR A 253 6.39 -34.75 -1.48
C TYR A 253 5.25 -34.72 -2.49
N ARG A 254 4.52 -35.83 -2.63
CA ARG A 254 3.33 -35.87 -3.49
C ARG A 254 2.24 -34.91 -3.03
N LEU A 255 2.02 -34.77 -1.72
CA LEU A 255 1.09 -33.77 -1.18
C LEU A 255 1.53 -32.35 -1.57
N TYR A 256 2.83 -32.03 -1.45
CA TYR A 256 3.35 -30.71 -1.86
C TYR A 256 3.16 -30.41 -3.35
N GLU A 257 3.37 -31.40 -4.20
CA GLU A 257 3.17 -31.26 -5.65
C GLU A 257 1.67 -31.07 -5.97
N GLU A 258 0.80 -31.93 -5.43
CA GLU A 258 -0.64 -31.89 -5.74
C GLU A 258 -1.34 -30.65 -5.17
N THR A 259 -0.87 -30.12 -4.03
CA THR A 259 -1.35 -28.87 -3.43
C THR A 259 -0.65 -27.63 -3.98
N ASN A 260 0.26 -27.80 -4.93
CA ASN A 260 1.10 -26.75 -5.51
C ASN A 260 1.96 -25.98 -4.50
N LEU A 261 2.13 -26.49 -3.27
CA LEU A 261 3.03 -25.89 -2.28
C LEU A 261 4.49 -25.94 -2.75
N ALA A 262 4.91 -27.04 -3.40
CA ALA A 262 6.30 -27.29 -3.79
C ALA A 262 6.95 -26.13 -4.55
N ALA A 263 6.19 -25.45 -5.42
CA ALA A 263 6.67 -24.33 -6.23
C ALA A 263 7.14 -23.12 -5.39
N TYR A 264 6.65 -22.98 -4.16
CA TYR A 264 6.87 -21.81 -3.32
C TYR A 264 7.85 -22.05 -2.18
N LEU A 265 8.20 -23.30 -1.90
CA LEU A 265 9.05 -23.66 -0.78
C LEU A 265 10.48 -23.19 -1.02
N GLU A 266 11.12 -22.64 0.01
CA GLU A 266 12.56 -22.39 -0.06
C GLU A 266 13.34 -23.69 -0.22
N ASP A 267 14.44 -23.62 -0.96
CA ASP A 267 15.30 -24.77 -1.23
C ASP A 267 15.92 -25.31 0.06
N GLN A 268 16.18 -24.40 1.02
CA GLN A 268 16.65 -24.72 2.35
C GLN A 268 15.63 -24.33 3.40
N MET A 269 15.32 -25.28 4.28
CA MET A 269 14.54 -25.04 5.49
C MET A 269 15.23 -24.03 6.40
N CYS A 270 14.49 -23.02 6.87
CA CYS A 270 15.00 -22.10 7.86
C CYS A 270 15.37 -22.83 9.17
N GLN A 271 16.40 -22.35 9.86
CA GLN A 271 16.95 -22.99 11.06
C GLN A 271 16.66 -22.16 12.32
N ARG A 272 15.85 -22.69 13.24
CA ARG A 272 15.36 -21.96 14.44
C ARG A 272 16.43 -21.69 15.51
N VAL A 273 17.52 -22.45 15.51
CA VAL A 273 18.55 -22.43 16.56
C VAL A 273 19.91 -21.90 16.07
N SER A 274 19.93 -21.34 14.86
CA SER A 274 21.14 -20.76 14.27
C SER A 274 20.82 -19.38 13.70
N PRO A 275 21.83 -18.53 13.48
CA PRO A 275 21.65 -17.22 12.87
C PRO A 275 20.78 -17.31 11.60
N PRO A 276 19.81 -16.39 11.43
CA PRO A 276 19.65 -15.16 12.20
C PRO A 276 18.85 -15.30 13.52
N TYR A 277 18.45 -16.52 13.89
CA TYR A 277 17.68 -16.81 15.11
C TYR A 277 18.58 -17.32 16.25
N ASN A 278 18.26 -16.99 17.50
CA ASN A 278 19.01 -17.45 18.67
C ASN A 278 18.07 -17.94 19.79
N GLY A 279 17.12 -18.82 19.45
CA GLY A 279 16.06 -19.27 20.37
C GLY A 279 14.70 -18.70 19.96
N GLU A 280 13.84 -18.37 20.94
CA GLU A 280 12.47 -17.88 20.68
C GLU A 280 12.47 -16.50 20.01
N TRP A 281 13.04 -15.48 20.66
CA TRP A 281 13.12 -14.12 20.11
C TRP A 281 14.57 -13.66 19.95
N SER A 282 14.85 -13.06 18.80
CA SER A 282 16.01 -12.21 18.58
C SER A 282 15.54 -10.82 18.17
N LYS A 283 16.25 -9.77 18.59
CA LYS A 283 15.79 -8.40 18.42
C LYS A 283 16.97 -7.49 18.17
N GLU A 284 16.87 -6.72 17.10
CA GLU A 284 17.90 -5.77 16.68
C GLU A 284 17.58 -4.34 17.09
N CYS A 285 16.30 -4.02 17.32
CA CYS A 285 15.91 -2.67 17.66
C CYS A 285 15.97 -2.37 19.17
N ALA A 286 16.25 -1.11 19.52
CA ALA A 286 16.42 -0.67 20.91
C ALA A 286 15.10 -0.44 21.67
N PHE A 287 13.96 -0.34 20.98
CA PHE A 287 12.67 -0.01 21.61
C PHE A 287 12.20 -1.13 22.52
N ASN A 288 11.92 -0.87 23.79
CA ASN A 288 11.41 -1.89 24.69
C ASN A 288 9.93 -2.20 24.39
N MET A 289 9.64 -3.46 24.08
CA MET A 289 8.29 -3.92 23.72
C MET A 289 7.96 -5.22 24.46
N SER A 290 6.69 -5.39 24.80
CA SER A 290 6.20 -6.63 25.39
C SER A 290 5.91 -7.64 24.28
N LEU A 291 6.68 -8.73 24.24
CA LEU A 291 6.50 -9.80 23.25
C LEU A 291 5.81 -11.00 23.91
N PRO A 292 4.93 -11.71 23.19
CA PRO A 292 4.33 -12.92 23.71
C PRO A 292 5.37 -14.04 23.80
N ASN A 293 5.11 -15.01 24.69
CA ASN A 293 5.87 -16.26 24.71
C ASN A 293 5.56 -17.04 23.44
N LEU A 294 6.60 -17.41 22.70
CA LEU A 294 6.43 -18.18 21.47
C LEU A 294 6.32 -19.66 21.80
N SER A 295 5.59 -20.38 20.94
CA SER A 295 5.65 -21.84 20.95
C SER A 295 7.08 -22.32 20.70
N SER A 296 7.47 -23.45 21.29
CA SER A 296 8.77 -24.09 21.05
C SER A 296 8.98 -24.53 19.59
N LEU A 297 7.96 -24.41 18.74
CA LEU A 297 7.99 -24.63 17.29
C LEU A 297 8.29 -23.36 16.48
N VAL A 298 8.34 -22.18 17.11
CA VAL A 298 8.50 -20.88 16.46
C VAL A 298 9.76 -20.18 16.97
N ALA A 299 10.51 -19.57 16.07
CA ALA A 299 11.60 -18.65 16.40
C ALA A 299 11.46 -17.39 15.54
N CYS A 300 11.56 -16.20 16.12
CA CYS A 300 11.37 -14.95 15.41
C CYS A 300 12.52 -13.96 15.64
N ARG A 301 12.74 -13.10 14.66
CA ARG A 301 13.70 -12.00 14.69
C ARG A 301 12.99 -10.70 14.35
N ILE A 302 13.11 -9.70 15.21
CA ILE A 302 12.63 -8.33 14.97
C ILE A 302 13.76 -7.49 14.38
N PHE A 303 13.47 -6.79 13.29
CA PHE A 303 14.42 -5.94 12.58
C PHE A 303 14.73 -4.66 13.36
N GLU A 304 15.79 -3.97 12.94
CA GLU A 304 16.25 -2.70 13.52
C GLU A 304 15.17 -1.60 13.52
N THR A 305 14.26 -1.59 12.54
CA THR A 305 13.17 -0.60 12.44
C THR A 305 12.06 -0.78 13.48
N CYS A 306 12.06 -1.89 14.23
CA CYS A 306 10.98 -2.35 15.10
C CYS A 306 9.62 -2.60 14.42
N LEU A 307 9.49 -2.40 13.12
CA LEU A 307 8.23 -2.56 12.37
C LEU A 307 8.26 -3.74 11.39
N GLY A 308 9.34 -4.52 11.42
CA GLY A 308 9.43 -5.76 10.68
C GLY A 308 9.99 -6.91 11.50
N LEU A 309 9.63 -8.12 11.08
CA LEU A 309 10.10 -9.36 11.65
C LEU A 309 10.20 -10.46 10.59
N THR A 310 11.03 -11.45 10.90
CA THR A 310 11.02 -12.75 10.22
C THR A 310 10.84 -13.85 11.26
N CYS A 311 10.07 -14.87 10.94
CA CYS A 311 9.85 -16.04 11.80
C CYS A 311 10.18 -17.32 11.05
N CYS A 312 10.74 -18.29 11.76
CA CYS A 312 10.93 -19.65 11.30
C CYS A 312 10.03 -20.58 12.12
N VAL A 313 9.06 -21.21 11.46
CA VAL A 313 7.99 -21.99 12.11
C VAL A 313 8.05 -23.44 11.68
N LYS A 314 8.17 -24.38 12.62
CA LYS A 314 8.09 -25.82 12.37
C LYS A 314 6.63 -26.26 12.33
N ASN A 315 6.21 -26.88 11.23
CA ASN A 315 4.99 -27.67 11.20
C ASN A 315 5.37 -29.17 11.28
N GLU A 316 4.80 -29.89 12.24
CA GLU A 316 5.17 -31.28 12.49
C GLU A 316 4.56 -32.23 11.48
N PHE A 317 3.33 -31.98 11.04
CA PHE A 317 2.65 -32.77 10.03
C PHE A 317 3.36 -32.70 8.67
N LEU A 318 3.71 -31.50 8.23
CA LEU A 318 4.49 -31.24 7.02
C LEU A 318 5.99 -31.54 7.21
N GLN A 319 6.43 -31.93 8.42
CA GLN A 319 7.82 -32.32 8.69
C GLN A 319 8.87 -31.29 8.19
N ARG A 320 8.51 -30.00 8.16
CA ARG A 320 9.38 -28.92 7.66
C ARG A 320 9.22 -27.64 8.46
N THR A 321 10.12 -26.70 8.20
CA THR A 321 10.06 -25.34 8.71
C THR A 321 9.72 -24.39 7.58
N PHE A 322 9.00 -23.33 7.93
CA PHE A 322 8.55 -22.27 7.04
C PHE A 322 9.10 -20.92 7.48
N GLN A 323 9.64 -20.17 6.53
CA GLN A 323 10.04 -18.79 6.77
C GLN A 323 8.88 -17.84 6.49
N ILE A 324 8.50 -17.06 7.49
CA ILE A 324 7.46 -16.03 7.39
C ILE A 324 8.11 -14.67 7.55
N TYR A 325 7.72 -13.71 6.73
CA TYR A 325 8.23 -12.35 6.75
C TYR A 325 7.05 -11.36 6.91
N PHE A 326 7.25 -10.32 7.70
CA PHE A 326 6.29 -9.25 7.88
C PHE A 326 7.06 -7.94 8.08
N GLU A 327 6.80 -6.92 7.28
CA GLU A 327 7.43 -5.61 7.42
C GLU A 327 6.45 -4.50 7.09
N LEU A 328 6.30 -3.57 8.04
CA LEU A 328 5.50 -2.36 7.91
C LEU A 328 6.45 -1.18 7.76
N ASP A 329 6.44 -0.54 6.59
CA ASP A 329 7.20 0.68 6.33
C ASP A 329 6.22 1.86 6.19
N PRO A 330 5.99 2.63 7.27
CA PRO A 330 5.12 3.79 7.23
C PRO A 330 5.71 4.95 6.41
N CYS A 331 7.01 4.90 6.14
CA CYS A 331 7.66 5.90 5.32
C CYS A 331 7.29 5.63 3.86
N SER A 332 7.72 4.52 3.27
CA SER A 332 7.30 4.18 1.89
C SER A 332 5.81 3.83 1.73
N SER A 333 5.01 3.96 2.79
CA SER A 333 3.58 3.62 2.81
C SER A 333 3.34 2.18 2.32
N LYS A 334 4.17 1.24 2.76
CA LYS A 334 4.20 -0.14 2.29
C LYS A 334 4.03 -1.12 3.44
N LEU A 335 3.25 -2.16 3.19
CA LEU A 335 3.17 -3.38 4.00
C LEU A 335 3.63 -4.54 3.15
N SER A 336 4.58 -5.32 3.66
CA SER A 336 5.16 -6.48 3.00
C SER A 336 5.00 -7.71 3.88
N ILE A 337 4.49 -8.79 3.31
CA ILE A 337 4.25 -10.07 4.01
C ILE A 337 4.76 -11.19 3.11
N GLY A 338 5.43 -12.18 3.68
CA GLY A 338 5.97 -13.31 2.92
C GLY A 338 5.78 -14.65 3.63
N ILE A 339 5.62 -15.71 2.84
CA ILE A 339 5.62 -17.11 3.25
C ILE A 339 6.53 -17.85 2.27
N GLU A 340 7.69 -18.30 2.72
CA GLU A 340 8.71 -18.89 1.86
C GLU A 340 9.07 -17.92 0.71
N LYS A 341 9.08 -18.40 -0.54
CA LYS A 341 9.33 -17.57 -1.73
C LYS A 341 8.14 -16.64 -2.05
N ALA A 342 6.94 -16.96 -1.59
CA ALA A 342 5.74 -16.16 -1.88
C ALA A 342 5.75 -14.86 -1.09
N PHE A 343 5.48 -13.73 -1.75
CA PHE A 343 5.42 -12.43 -1.09
C PHE A 343 4.23 -11.58 -1.58
N TYR A 344 3.67 -10.82 -0.65
CA TYR A 344 2.62 -9.86 -0.90
C TYR A 344 3.04 -8.49 -0.39
N ASN A 345 2.98 -7.52 -1.28
CA ASN A 345 3.20 -6.13 -0.94
C ASN A 345 1.88 -5.37 -1.18
N THR A 346 1.52 -4.46 -0.28
CA THR A 346 0.39 -3.53 -0.44
C THR A 346 0.71 -2.15 0.14
N THR A 347 -0.11 -1.16 -0.21
CA THR A 347 0.07 0.23 0.22
C THR A 347 -0.78 0.54 1.45
N LEU A 348 -0.23 1.29 2.41
CA LEU A 348 -0.95 1.71 3.63
C LEU A 348 -2.04 2.74 3.40
N THR A 349 -2.01 3.46 2.27
CA THR A 349 -3.03 4.45 1.89
C THR A 349 -4.41 3.84 1.66
N ASP A 350 -4.48 2.61 1.17
CA ASP A 350 -5.73 1.87 0.91
C ASP A 350 -5.99 0.78 1.99
N PHE A 351 -5.17 0.74 3.04
CA PHE A 351 -5.23 -0.29 4.08
C PHE A 351 -6.39 -0.06 5.05
N LYS A 352 -7.11 -1.13 5.39
CA LYS A 352 -8.21 -1.09 6.37
C LYS A 352 -7.69 -1.44 7.76
N TRP A 353 -7.49 -0.41 8.57
CA TRP A 353 -7.06 -0.53 9.96
C TRP A 353 -8.13 -1.20 10.84
N GLY A 354 -7.70 -2.01 11.81
CA GLY A 354 -8.57 -2.63 12.81
C GLY A 354 -9.35 -3.87 12.37
N PHE A 355 -9.11 -4.37 11.16
CA PHE A 355 -9.72 -5.60 10.65
C PHE A 355 -8.69 -6.72 10.48
N ASP A 356 -9.16 -7.96 10.63
CA ASP A 356 -8.36 -9.14 10.34
C ASP A 356 -8.15 -9.26 8.83
N ASN A 357 -6.88 -9.32 8.45
CA ASN A 357 -6.42 -9.52 7.08
C ASN A 357 -5.67 -10.84 6.98
N TYR A 358 -5.62 -11.42 5.78
CA TYR A 358 -5.01 -12.72 5.54
C TYR A 358 -4.06 -12.66 4.35
N PHE A 359 -2.96 -13.39 4.47
CA PHE A 359 -2.12 -13.81 3.35
C PHE A 359 -1.98 -15.32 3.40
N SER A 360 -2.42 -16.02 2.36
CA SER A 360 -2.45 -17.47 2.31
C SER A 360 -1.57 -18.01 1.18
N LEU A 361 -0.77 -19.02 1.50
CA LEU A 361 -0.06 -19.85 0.56
C LEU A 361 -0.84 -21.13 0.30
N GLN A 362 -1.52 -21.18 -0.85
CA GLN A 362 -2.30 -22.33 -1.34
C GLN A 362 -3.37 -22.83 -0.35
N GLY A 363 -3.95 -21.95 0.46
CA GLY A 363 -4.90 -22.28 1.51
C GLY A 363 -4.29 -22.95 2.75
N ILE A 364 -3.09 -23.52 2.65
CA ILE A 364 -2.49 -24.37 3.70
C ILE A 364 -1.73 -23.56 4.74
N VAL A 365 -0.79 -22.71 4.33
CA VAL A 365 -0.03 -21.87 5.27
C VAL A 365 -0.62 -20.47 5.23
N ARG A 366 -1.03 -19.93 6.37
CA ARG A 366 -1.72 -18.63 6.44
C ARG A 366 -1.09 -17.72 7.48
N VAL A 367 -1.01 -16.44 7.14
CA VAL A 367 -0.70 -15.36 8.07
C VAL A 367 -1.95 -14.51 8.23
N MET A 368 -2.53 -14.54 9.42
CA MET A 368 -3.59 -13.63 9.83
C MET A 368 -2.96 -12.46 10.57
N TYR A 369 -3.35 -11.24 10.25
CA TYR A 369 -2.82 -10.05 10.90
C TYR A 369 -3.87 -8.94 11.01
N ASN A 370 -3.82 -8.22 12.13
CA ASN A 370 -4.63 -7.04 12.41
C ASN A 370 -3.69 -5.91 12.82
N ILE A 371 -3.89 -4.73 12.23
CA ILE A 371 -3.07 -3.55 12.51
C ILE A 371 -4.02 -2.39 12.81
N GLU A 372 -3.90 -1.81 13.99
CA GLU A 372 -4.56 -0.55 14.36
C GLU A 372 -3.52 0.59 14.34
N ASP A 373 -3.93 1.75 13.84
CA ASP A 373 -3.12 2.98 13.88
C ASP A 373 -3.44 3.75 15.17
N LEU A 374 -2.48 3.80 16.10
CA LEU A 374 -2.54 4.65 17.29
C LEU A 374 -1.81 5.97 17.00
N SER A 375 -2.50 6.87 16.30
CA SER A 375 -1.89 8.05 15.69
C SER A 375 -1.33 9.02 16.73
N THR A 376 -2.06 9.24 17.83
CA THR A 376 -1.65 10.13 18.92
C THR A 376 -0.42 9.61 19.65
N GLU A 377 -0.38 8.31 19.91
CA GLU A 377 0.74 7.67 20.61
C GLU A 377 1.97 7.45 19.72
N LYS A 378 1.80 7.63 18.41
CA LYS A 378 2.82 7.29 17.40
C LYS A 378 3.22 5.83 17.46
N MET A 379 2.22 4.95 17.61
CA MET A 379 2.40 3.50 17.68
C MET A 379 1.49 2.79 16.67
N TYR A 380 1.82 1.56 16.34
CA TYR A 380 0.90 0.58 15.74
C TYR A 380 0.60 -0.49 16.78
N LEU A 381 -0.66 -0.92 16.86
CA LEU A 381 -1.05 -2.09 17.64
C LEU A 381 -1.23 -3.26 16.68
N ILE A 382 -0.43 -4.32 16.85
CA ILE A 382 -0.39 -5.43 15.91
C ILE A 382 -0.72 -6.74 16.61
N THR A 383 -1.62 -7.51 16.00
CA THR A 383 -1.85 -8.93 16.29
C THR A 383 -1.54 -9.73 15.04
N MET A 384 -0.75 -10.80 15.18
CA MET A 384 -0.32 -11.66 14.07
C MET A 384 -0.33 -13.13 14.49
N LYS A 385 -0.96 -13.97 13.68
CA LYS A 385 -1.02 -15.43 13.84
C LYS A 385 -0.54 -16.13 12.57
N ILE A 386 0.22 -17.21 12.74
CA ILE A 386 0.62 -18.12 11.67
C ILE A 386 -0.19 -19.41 11.85
N MET A 387 -0.83 -19.89 10.79
CA MET A 387 -1.76 -21.02 10.85
C MET A 387 -1.43 -22.03 9.76
N PHE A 388 -1.53 -23.32 10.09
CA PHE A 388 -1.54 -24.41 9.12
C PHE A 388 -2.94 -25.02 9.07
N CYS A 389 -3.58 -24.91 7.92
CA CYS A 389 -4.98 -25.28 7.71
C CYS A 389 -5.01 -26.40 6.67
N PHE A 390 -5.76 -27.45 6.96
CA PHE A 390 -5.79 -28.65 6.13
C PHE A 390 -7.20 -29.02 5.68
N GLU A 391 -8.19 -28.22 6.06
CA GLU A 391 -9.60 -28.43 5.76
C GLU A 391 -10.20 -27.12 5.23
N SER A 392 -10.98 -27.20 4.16
CA SER A 392 -11.75 -26.09 3.58
C SER A 392 -13.02 -25.75 4.35
N THR A 393 -13.41 -26.59 5.31
CA THR A 393 -14.61 -26.42 6.13
C THR A 393 -14.26 -26.28 7.60
N SER A 394 -15.11 -25.58 8.36
CA SER A 394 -14.86 -25.29 9.77
C SER A 394 -14.88 -26.55 10.64
N PRO A 395 -13.90 -26.76 11.54
CA PRO A 395 -12.73 -25.92 11.75
C PRO A 395 -11.66 -26.14 10.67
N GLU A 396 -11.26 -25.08 9.98
CA GLU A 396 -10.30 -25.15 8.86
C GLU A 396 -8.88 -25.50 9.33
N CYS A 397 -8.53 -25.07 10.55
CA CYS A 397 -7.22 -25.19 11.15
C CYS A 397 -7.36 -25.70 12.58
N SER A 398 -6.59 -26.73 12.94
CA SER A 398 -6.55 -27.26 14.31
C SER A 398 -5.94 -26.23 15.27
N GLU A 399 -6.34 -26.23 16.54
CA GLU A 399 -5.76 -25.31 17.56
C GLU A 399 -4.25 -25.51 17.72
N ASN A 400 -3.77 -26.75 17.59
CA ASN A 400 -2.34 -27.10 17.69
C ASN A 400 -1.50 -26.61 16.50
N ASP A 401 -2.15 -26.19 15.41
CA ASP A 401 -1.52 -25.71 14.18
C ASP A 401 -1.63 -24.19 14.02
N GLN A 402 -1.94 -23.48 15.11
CA GLN A 402 -2.03 -22.02 15.15
C GLN A 402 -1.02 -21.45 16.15
N PHE A 403 -0.24 -20.47 15.69
CA PHE A 403 0.82 -19.86 16.46
C PHE A 403 0.65 -18.34 16.51
N THR A 404 0.32 -17.81 17.69
CA THR A 404 0.30 -16.36 17.91
C THR A 404 1.73 -15.84 18.01
N VAL A 405 2.12 -15.00 17.05
CA VAL A 405 3.45 -14.39 16.98
C VAL A 405 3.47 -13.02 17.63
N LEU A 406 2.44 -12.21 17.36
CA LEU A 406 2.21 -10.92 18.01
C LEU A 406 0.79 -10.94 18.58
N GLU A 407 0.64 -10.45 19.80
CA GLU A 407 -0.65 -10.34 20.47
C GLU A 407 -0.79 -8.95 21.06
N ASN A 408 -1.61 -8.11 20.43
CA ASN A 408 -1.83 -6.72 20.85
C ASN A 408 -0.49 -6.00 21.15
N THR A 409 0.51 -6.23 20.31
CA THR A 409 1.87 -5.76 20.51
C THR A 409 1.98 -4.33 19.97
N MET A 410 2.38 -3.40 20.84
CA MET A 410 2.59 -2.00 20.45
C MET A 410 4.00 -1.82 19.88
N LEU A 411 4.08 -1.39 18.62
CA LEU A 411 5.32 -1.11 17.90
C LEU A 411 5.44 0.38 17.56
N PRO A 412 6.62 0.99 17.70
CA PRO A 412 6.79 2.43 17.50
C PRO A 412 6.75 2.78 16.02
N LYS A 413 6.03 3.85 15.67
CA LYS A 413 6.16 4.45 14.34
C LYS A 413 7.54 5.07 14.21
N GLY A 414 8.28 4.66 13.18
CA GLY A 414 9.53 5.30 12.82
C GLY A 414 9.31 6.80 12.57
N VAL A 415 10.32 7.62 12.89
CA VAL A 415 10.37 8.99 12.40
C VAL A 415 10.83 8.93 10.96
N CYS A 416 9.92 9.18 10.04
CA CYS A 416 10.27 9.28 8.63
C CYS A 416 10.98 10.62 8.38
N ASP A 417 12.19 10.57 7.83
CA ASP A 417 12.88 11.74 7.33
C ASP A 417 12.27 12.13 5.99
N TRP A 418 11.36 13.10 6.04
CA TRP A 418 10.71 13.68 4.87
C TRP A 418 11.27 15.07 4.56
N SER A 419 12.55 15.28 4.85
CA SER A 419 13.23 16.56 4.63
C SER A 419 13.08 17.05 3.19
N ASP A 420 13.22 18.37 3.02
CA ASP A 420 13.07 19.22 1.82
C ASP A 420 13.72 18.73 0.49
N HIS A 421 14.33 17.54 0.44
CA HIS A 421 15.01 17.02 -0.74
C HIS A 421 14.16 16.01 -1.52
N LEU A 422 14.30 16.03 -2.84
CA LEU A 422 13.66 15.05 -3.74
C LEU A 422 14.13 13.64 -3.39
N SER A 423 13.22 12.66 -3.40
CA SER A 423 13.57 11.25 -3.25
C SER A 423 13.19 10.50 -4.54
N PRO A 424 14.15 9.90 -5.27
CA PRO A 424 15.57 9.74 -4.94
C PRO A 424 16.36 11.08 -4.98
N SER A 425 17.36 11.20 -4.10
CA SER A 425 18.21 12.40 -4.00
C SER A 425 18.97 12.67 -5.29
N GLY A 426 19.15 13.96 -5.63
CA GLY A 426 19.81 14.38 -6.86
C GLY A 426 18.96 14.24 -8.13
N PHE A 427 17.65 13.96 -8.02
CA PHE A 427 16.77 13.91 -9.18
C PHE A 427 16.71 15.26 -9.90
N SER A 428 16.82 15.20 -11.23
CA SER A 428 16.62 16.35 -12.13
C SER A 428 15.77 15.89 -13.30
N LEU A 429 14.58 16.47 -13.43
CA LEU A 429 13.69 16.21 -14.55
C LEU A 429 14.38 16.54 -15.88
N LYS A 430 15.17 17.61 -15.94
CA LYS A 430 15.96 17.95 -17.13
C LYS A 430 16.92 16.83 -17.52
N GLN A 431 17.67 16.29 -16.56
CA GLN A 431 18.59 15.18 -16.80
C GLN A 431 17.83 13.92 -17.24
N TRP A 432 16.69 13.67 -16.60
CA TRP A 432 15.80 12.57 -16.95
C TRP A 432 15.24 12.66 -18.38
N TYR A 433 14.84 13.85 -18.85
CA TYR A 433 14.47 14.09 -20.25
C TYR A 433 15.61 13.73 -21.21
N ILE A 434 16.85 14.11 -20.88
CA ILE A 434 18.04 13.82 -21.70
C ILE A 434 18.30 12.31 -21.76
N GLU A 435 18.24 11.62 -20.61
CA GLU A 435 18.43 10.17 -20.51
C GLU A 435 17.38 9.38 -21.28
N LYS A 436 16.15 9.91 -21.36
CA LYS A 436 15.05 9.31 -22.11
C LYS A 436 14.98 9.77 -23.57
N GLY A 437 15.89 10.63 -24.02
CA GLY A 437 15.98 11.09 -25.42
C GLY A 437 14.85 12.02 -25.86
N LEU A 438 14.33 12.84 -24.96
CA LEU A 438 13.13 13.67 -25.15
C LEU A 438 13.42 15.18 -25.09
N ALA A 439 12.51 15.98 -25.65
CA ALA A 439 12.54 17.43 -25.48
C ALA A 439 11.74 17.86 -24.23
N PRO A 440 12.24 18.82 -23.41
CA PRO A 440 11.56 19.26 -22.17
C PRO A 440 10.19 19.91 -22.34
N THR A 441 9.76 20.19 -23.58
CA THR A 441 8.46 20.81 -23.90
C THR A 441 7.38 19.79 -24.24
N ASP A 442 7.74 18.51 -24.32
CA ASP A 442 6.81 17.46 -24.73
C ASP A 442 5.84 17.16 -23.58
N THR A 443 4.54 17.11 -23.88
CA THR A 443 3.59 16.43 -23.00
C THR A 443 3.99 14.95 -22.96
N LEU A 444 4.26 14.44 -21.76
CA LEU A 444 4.72 13.06 -21.62
C LEU A 444 3.61 12.08 -22.04
N PRO A 445 3.94 10.99 -22.76
CA PRO A 445 2.98 9.93 -23.00
C PRO A 445 2.65 9.18 -21.70
N ASP A 446 1.46 8.57 -21.63
CA ASP A 446 0.93 7.91 -20.41
C ASP A 446 1.91 6.93 -19.74
N TRP A 447 2.58 6.08 -20.53
CA TRP A 447 3.54 5.11 -20.00
C TRP A 447 4.72 5.77 -19.29
N MET A 448 5.12 6.93 -19.78
CA MET A 448 6.26 7.67 -19.29
C MET A 448 5.90 8.51 -18.06
N ILE A 449 4.66 9.03 -18.01
CA ILE A 449 4.07 9.56 -16.78
C ILE A 449 4.07 8.49 -15.70
N SER A 450 3.55 7.29 -16.00
CA SER A 450 3.55 6.17 -15.06
C SER A 450 4.95 5.80 -14.60
N HIS A 451 5.92 5.75 -15.51
CA HIS A 451 7.32 5.49 -15.18
C HIS A 451 7.90 6.58 -14.27
N LEU A 452 7.70 7.87 -14.58
CA LEU A 452 8.15 9.00 -13.76
C LEU A 452 7.53 8.95 -12.36
N LEU A 453 6.21 8.84 -12.24
CA LEU A 453 5.50 8.84 -10.96
C LEU A 453 5.88 7.62 -10.08
N ASN A 454 6.11 6.46 -10.71
CA ASN A 454 6.60 5.26 -10.04
C ASN A 454 8.04 5.45 -9.54
N GLN A 455 8.93 5.99 -10.38
CA GLN A 455 10.32 6.27 -9.99
C GLN A 455 10.41 7.28 -8.85
N MET A 456 9.54 8.29 -8.87
CA MET A 456 9.43 9.29 -7.82
C MET A 456 8.61 8.82 -6.61
N ARG A 457 8.09 7.58 -6.62
CA ARG A 457 7.35 6.97 -5.50
C ARG A 457 6.11 7.77 -5.05
N VAL A 458 5.48 8.52 -5.95
CA VAL A 458 4.27 9.31 -5.65
C VAL A 458 3.00 8.51 -5.94
N SER A 459 3.05 7.57 -6.88
CA SER A 459 1.90 6.85 -7.42
C SER A 459 0.95 6.25 -6.38
N SER A 460 1.48 5.69 -5.28
CA SER A 460 0.67 5.09 -4.20
C SER A 460 -0.14 6.09 -3.38
N TYR A 461 0.20 7.37 -3.47
CA TYR A 461 -0.49 8.45 -2.79
C TYR A 461 -1.53 9.13 -3.68
N LEU A 462 -1.54 8.88 -4.99
CA LEU A 462 -2.45 9.56 -5.92
C LEU A 462 -3.90 9.06 -5.76
N ASN A 463 -4.86 9.97 -5.88
CA ASN A 463 -6.27 9.59 -5.96
C ASN A 463 -6.54 8.79 -7.24
N ILE A 464 -7.46 7.83 -7.11
CA ILE A 464 -7.90 6.99 -8.25
C ILE A 464 -8.54 7.88 -9.32
N GLN A 465 -9.40 8.80 -8.88
CA GLN A 465 -9.96 9.85 -9.72
C GLN A 465 -9.18 11.13 -9.46
N GLU A 466 -8.59 11.69 -10.52
CA GLU A 466 -7.98 13.01 -10.47
C GLU A 466 -8.99 14.08 -10.05
N CYS A 467 -8.54 15.08 -9.30
CA CYS A 467 -9.34 16.28 -9.13
C CYS A 467 -9.49 16.96 -10.50
N ARG A 468 -10.60 17.65 -10.73
CA ARG A 468 -10.81 18.38 -11.97
C ARG A 468 -11.09 19.84 -11.69
N ARG A 469 -10.28 20.69 -12.29
CA ARG A 469 -10.51 22.14 -12.24
C ARG A 469 -11.83 22.51 -12.91
N SER A 470 -12.23 21.81 -13.99
CA SER A 470 -13.54 22.05 -14.63
C SER A 470 -14.71 21.89 -13.66
N ASP A 471 -14.66 20.92 -12.75
CA ASP A 471 -15.72 20.71 -11.76
C ASP A 471 -15.83 21.88 -10.78
N ILE A 472 -14.71 22.56 -10.52
CA ILE A 472 -14.64 23.81 -9.74
C ILE A 472 -15.02 25.02 -10.61
N TYR A 473 -14.64 25.03 -11.90
CA TYR A 473 -14.85 26.11 -12.88
C TYR A 473 -16.24 26.13 -13.52
N ASN A 474 -17.07 25.12 -13.30
CA ASN A 474 -18.40 25.04 -13.90
C ASN A 474 -19.31 26.15 -13.32
N SER A 475 -19.22 27.33 -13.94
CA SER A 475 -20.08 28.52 -13.90
C SER A 475 -20.13 29.40 -12.63
N GLN A 476 -19.51 29.03 -11.51
CA GLN A 476 -19.62 29.81 -10.25
C GLN A 476 -18.29 30.26 -9.64
N SER A 477 -17.15 29.86 -10.21
CA SER A 477 -15.85 30.27 -9.67
C SER A 477 -15.54 31.72 -10.03
N ILE A 478 -15.16 32.54 -9.05
CA ILE A 478 -14.69 33.91 -9.27
C ILE A 478 -13.21 33.96 -8.85
N ASN A 479 -12.34 34.44 -9.73
CA ASN A 479 -10.89 34.57 -9.47
C ASN A 479 -10.22 33.25 -9.02
N GLY A 480 -10.58 32.13 -9.65
CA GLY A 480 -10.04 30.79 -9.36
C GLY A 480 -10.61 30.12 -8.10
N TRP A 481 -11.62 30.72 -7.45
CA TRP A 481 -12.27 30.17 -6.26
C TRP A 481 -13.72 29.80 -6.49
N LYS A 482 -14.10 28.58 -6.11
CA LYS A 482 -15.47 28.23 -5.75
C LYS A 482 -15.64 28.47 -4.25
N LYS A 483 -16.67 29.21 -3.86
CA LYS A 483 -16.92 29.58 -2.46
C LYS A 483 -18.31 29.15 -2.04
N ASP A 484 -18.36 28.12 -1.20
CA ASP A 484 -19.62 27.59 -0.64
C ASP A 484 -19.90 28.17 0.76
N CYS A 485 -18.95 28.95 1.27
CA CYS A 485 -18.99 29.56 2.59
C CYS A 485 -19.87 30.82 2.61
N SER A 486 -20.81 30.90 3.56
CA SER A 486 -21.76 32.02 3.67
C SER A 486 -21.11 33.29 4.22
N ASN A 487 -20.04 33.15 4.99
CA ASN A 487 -19.31 34.28 5.56
C ASN A 487 -18.54 35.05 4.47
N THR A 488 -18.39 36.35 4.64
CA THR A 488 -17.53 37.14 3.74
C THR A 488 -16.06 36.87 4.08
N VAL A 489 -15.33 36.32 3.12
CA VAL A 489 -13.89 36.01 3.20
C VAL A 489 -13.21 36.68 2.02
N ALA A 490 -12.17 37.46 2.28
CA ALA A 490 -11.37 38.11 1.24
C ALA A 490 -10.33 37.09 0.73
N LEU A 491 -10.57 36.54 -0.45
CA LEU A 491 -9.71 35.55 -1.08
C LEU A 491 -8.78 36.22 -2.10
N PRO A 492 -7.50 35.81 -2.18
CA PRO A 492 -6.60 36.30 -3.22
C PRO A 492 -7.06 35.79 -4.59
N LYS A 493 -6.73 36.53 -5.65
CA LYS A 493 -6.96 36.06 -7.02
C LYS A 493 -6.00 34.90 -7.31
N LEU A 494 -6.55 33.79 -7.75
CA LEU A 494 -5.78 32.66 -8.28
C LEU A 494 -5.87 32.67 -9.80
N ASP A 495 -4.73 32.46 -10.45
CA ASP A 495 -4.61 32.31 -11.90
C ASP A 495 -4.33 30.83 -12.25
N ASP A 496 -4.41 30.51 -13.55
CA ASP A 496 -3.96 29.20 -14.04
C ASP A 496 -2.51 28.91 -13.58
N PRO A 497 -2.17 27.68 -13.15
CA PRO A 497 -2.92 26.42 -13.31
C PRO A 497 -3.69 25.93 -12.07
N VAL A 498 -4.13 26.82 -11.16
CA VAL A 498 -4.76 26.42 -9.89
C VAL A 498 -6.23 26.81 -9.81
N SER A 499 -7.05 26.00 -9.15
CA SER A 499 -8.41 26.35 -8.71
C SER A 499 -8.67 25.82 -7.31
N CYS A 500 -9.39 26.57 -6.48
CA CYS A 500 -9.66 26.13 -5.11
C CYS A 500 -11.14 26.23 -4.74
N LEU A 501 -11.56 25.36 -3.83
CA LEU A 501 -12.83 25.35 -3.12
C LEU A 501 -12.59 25.84 -1.69
N LEU A 502 -13.36 26.84 -1.26
CA LEU A 502 -13.59 27.15 0.14
C LEU A 502 -14.95 26.59 0.55
N SER A 503 -14.96 25.55 1.39
CA SER A 503 -16.21 24.87 1.76
C SER A 503 -17.15 25.75 2.57
N SER A 504 -18.37 25.25 2.80
CA SER A 504 -19.37 25.85 3.67
C SER A 504 -18.88 26.12 5.10
N GLU A 505 -17.89 25.38 5.59
CA GLU A 505 -17.31 25.54 6.94
C GLU A 505 -16.40 26.76 7.06
N CYS A 506 -16.01 27.38 5.96
CA CYS A 506 -15.06 28.50 5.88
C CYS A 506 -13.63 28.19 6.37
N THR A 507 -13.35 26.96 6.83
CA THR A 507 -12.04 26.54 7.33
C THR A 507 -11.50 25.27 6.65
N TYR A 508 -12.19 24.79 5.61
CA TYR A 508 -11.72 23.74 4.71
C TYR A 508 -11.43 24.36 3.34
N ILE A 509 -10.18 24.23 2.91
CA ILE A 509 -9.68 24.65 1.61
C ILE A 509 -9.22 23.41 0.88
N GLU A 510 -9.69 23.23 -0.35
CA GLU A 510 -9.23 22.19 -1.27
C GLU A 510 -8.82 22.87 -2.57
N CYS A 511 -7.67 22.54 -3.12
CA CYS A 511 -7.12 23.11 -4.34
C CYS A 511 -6.76 22.00 -5.31
N CYS A 512 -7.08 22.21 -6.59
CA CYS A 512 -6.72 21.36 -7.70
C CYS A 512 -5.74 22.09 -8.61
N VAL A 513 -4.59 21.48 -8.87
CA VAL A 513 -3.42 22.10 -9.51
C VAL A 513 -3.02 21.31 -10.75
N ASP A 514 -3.07 21.92 -11.94
CA ASP A 514 -2.61 21.23 -13.17
C ASP A 514 -1.09 21.28 -13.30
N VAL A 515 -0.51 20.19 -13.80
CA VAL A 515 0.88 20.14 -14.28
C VAL A 515 0.85 19.92 -15.79
N HIS A 516 1.45 20.79 -16.60
CA HIS A 516 1.21 20.71 -18.05
C HIS A 516 1.91 19.54 -18.75
N PHE A 517 3.14 19.20 -18.32
CA PHE A 517 3.90 18.10 -18.94
C PHE A 517 3.47 16.71 -18.43
N ILE A 518 2.78 16.66 -17.27
CA ILE A 518 2.07 15.48 -16.76
C ILE A 518 0.59 15.85 -16.80
N PRO A 519 -0.14 15.63 -17.91
CA PRO A 519 -1.53 16.09 -18.14
C PRO A 519 -2.54 15.50 -17.14
N ARG A 520 -2.42 15.92 -15.89
CA ARG A 520 -3.10 15.47 -14.68
C ARG A 520 -3.10 16.63 -13.69
N SER A 521 -4.15 16.68 -12.88
CA SER A 521 -4.25 17.64 -11.79
C SER A 521 -4.01 16.96 -10.44
N PHE A 522 -3.41 17.70 -9.51
CA PHE A 522 -3.11 17.24 -8.16
C PHE A 522 -3.91 17.99 -7.10
N MET A 523 -4.44 17.26 -6.12
CA MET A 523 -5.25 17.78 -5.03
C MET A 523 -4.40 18.12 -3.82
N PHE A 524 -4.64 19.31 -3.24
CA PHE A 524 -4.06 19.77 -1.99
C PHE A 524 -5.18 20.28 -1.09
N TYR A 525 -5.11 20.04 0.22
CA TYR A 525 -6.14 20.54 1.12
C TYR A 525 -5.61 20.89 2.51
N LEU A 526 -6.30 21.84 3.14
CA LEU A 526 -6.09 22.28 4.51
C LEU A 526 -7.45 22.44 5.17
N HIS A 527 -7.69 21.65 6.22
CA HIS A 527 -8.86 21.73 7.07
C HIS A 527 -8.45 22.14 8.48
N ILE A 528 -9.07 23.19 9.00
CA ILE A 528 -8.95 23.57 10.41
C ILE A 528 -10.30 23.27 11.06
N ASP A 529 -10.37 22.20 11.84
CA ASP A 529 -11.59 21.82 12.55
C ASP A 529 -11.48 22.20 14.04
N PRO A 530 -12.12 23.31 14.47
CA PRO A 530 -12.12 23.71 15.87
C PRO A 530 -12.98 22.81 16.78
N CYS A 531 -13.79 21.91 16.21
CA CYS A 531 -14.71 21.04 16.97
C CYS A 531 -14.07 19.70 17.28
N GLU A 532 -13.35 19.15 16.31
CA GLU A 532 -12.51 17.97 16.48
C GLU A 532 -11.11 18.30 17.02
N TYR A 533 -10.82 19.58 17.27
CA TYR A 533 -9.51 20.07 17.73
C TYR A 533 -8.34 19.56 16.88
N GLN A 534 -8.50 19.56 15.56
CA GLN A 534 -7.49 19.07 14.64
C GLN A 534 -7.32 19.97 13.42
N ILE A 535 -6.11 19.98 12.87
CA ILE A 535 -5.80 20.46 11.53
C ILE A 535 -5.49 19.24 10.69
N THR A 536 -6.14 19.11 9.54
CA THR A 536 -5.78 18.11 8.54
C THR A 536 -5.16 18.85 7.36
N VAL A 537 -3.92 18.50 7.02
CA VAL A 537 -3.25 18.99 5.82
C VAL A 537 -2.91 17.79 4.94
N GLY A 538 -3.19 17.88 3.65
CA GLY A 538 -2.98 16.76 2.73
C GLY A 538 -2.68 17.14 1.30
N ILE A 539 -2.07 16.18 0.61
CA ILE A 539 -1.70 16.15 -0.80
C ILE A 539 -2.18 14.80 -1.31
N GLU A 540 -3.17 14.80 -2.20
CA GLU A 540 -3.82 13.56 -2.66
C GLU A 540 -4.32 12.70 -1.49
N LYS A 541 -3.93 11.42 -1.41
CA LYS A 541 -4.22 10.53 -0.27
C LYS A 541 -3.24 10.69 0.90
N PHE A 542 -2.15 11.44 0.72
CA PHE A 542 -1.17 11.66 1.77
C PHE A 542 -1.61 12.81 2.68
N PHE A 543 -1.78 12.55 3.97
CA PHE A 543 -2.21 13.59 4.89
C PHE A 543 -1.63 13.43 6.29
N ARG A 544 -1.75 14.50 7.08
CA ARG A 544 -1.41 14.56 8.50
C ARG A 544 -2.51 15.23 9.28
N ASN A 545 -2.88 14.58 10.38
CA ASN A 545 -3.71 15.17 11.42
C ASN A 545 -2.80 15.76 12.50
N ILE A 546 -3.03 17.03 12.82
CA ILE A 546 -2.26 17.79 13.81
C ILE A 546 -3.23 18.28 14.87
N SER A 547 -3.02 17.85 16.11
CA SER A 547 -3.84 18.32 17.24
C SER A 547 -3.69 19.84 17.45
N LEU A 548 -4.82 20.52 17.62
CA LEU A 548 -4.89 21.96 17.94
C LEU A 548 -4.53 22.29 19.38
N ILE A 549 -4.45 21.29 20.26
CA ILE A 549 -4.30 21.49 21.72
C ILE A 549 -2.91 21.99 22.07
N ASN A 550 -1.89 21.39 21.44
CA ASN A 550 -0.48 21.75 21.60
C ASN A 550 0.09 22.38 20.32
N TYR A 551 -0.80 22.89 19.45
CA TYR A 551 -0.39 23.51 18.20
C TYR A 551 0.37 24.81 18.46
N ARG A 552 1.55 24.94 17.85
CA ARG A 552 2.34 26.16 17.89
C ARG A 552 1.79 27.12 16.83
N TRP A 553 1.05 28.13 17.29
CA TRP A 553 0.47 29.17 16.44
C TRP A 553 1.53 30.14 15.93
N GLY A 554 1.35 30.64 14.70
CA GLY A 554 2.18 31.69 14.12
C GLY A 554 3.56 31.26 13.62
N ILE A 555 3.90 29.96 13.71
CA ILE A 555 5.05 29.38 13.02
C ILE A 555 4.61 28.69 11.72
N THR A 556 5.54 28.60 10.77
CA THR A 556 5.32 27.87 9.51
C THR A 556 5.50 26.38 9.75
N HIS A 557 4.61 25.60 9.15
CA HIS A 557 4.66 24.14 9.11
C HIS A 557 4.66 23.70 7.65
N ASP A 558 5.33 22.58 7.38
CA ASP A 558 5.56 22.09 6.03
C ASP A 558 5.13 20.62 5.91
N LEU A 559 4.45 20.30 4.82
CA LEU A 559 4.10 18.94 4.42
C LEU A 559 4.73 18.67 3.06
N TRP A 560 5.72 17.77 3.03
CA TRP A 560 6.35 17.30 1.80
C TRP A 560 5.88 15.90 1.46
N LEU A 561 5.58 15.69 0.18
CA LEU A 561 5.35 14.39 -0.41
C LEU A 561 6.50 14.10 -1.39
N VAL A 562 7.44 13.27 -0.92
CA VAL A 562 8.60 12.76 -1.66
C VAL A 562 9.48 13.87 -2.28
N GLY A 563 9.51 15.04 -1.64
CA GLY A 563 10.23 16.24 -2.10
C GLY A 563 9.65 16.90 -3.36
N ILE A 564 8.62 16.33 -3.99
CA ILE A 564 7.98 16.90 -5.18
C ILE A 564 6.90 17.89 -4.79
N PHE A 565 5.93 17.43 -3.99
CA PHE A 565 4.78 18.26 -3.64
C PHE A 565 4.99 18.82 -2.24
N HIS A 566 4.75 20.11 -2.09
CA HIS A 566 4.98 20.84 -0.85
C HIS A 566 3.77 21.70 -0.52
N ALA A 567 3.26 21.56 0.69
CA ALA A 567 2.29 22.48 1.28
C ALA A 567 2.91 23.15 2.51
N SER A 568 3.07 24.47 2.46
CA SER A 568 3.61 25.28 3.55
C SER A 568 2.54 26.19 4.12
N PHE A 569 2.27 26.11 5.42
CA PHE A 569 1.17 26.84 6.04
C PHE A 569 1.54 27.48 7.38
N ASN A 570 0.95 28.64 7.64
CA ASN A 570 1.07 29.37 8.90
C ASN A 570 -0.33 29.73 9.39
N ILE A 571 -0.67 29.30 10.60
CA ILE A 571 -1.98 29.57 11.19
C ILE A 571 -1.79 30.34 12.49
N ARG A 572 -2.48 31.48 12.63
CA ARG A 572 -2.60 32.24 13.87
C ARG A 572 -4.05 32.22 14.35
N SER A 573 -4.25 32.06 15.65
CA SER A 573 -5.57 32.08 16.28
C SER A 573 -5.84 33.44 16.91
N PHE A 574 -7.01 34.01 16.66
CA PHE A 574 -7.53 35.21 17.31
C PHE A 574 -8.84 34.88 18.03
N PRO A 575 -8.79 34.33 19.25
CA PRO A 575 -9.97 33.82 19.94
C PRO A 575 -11.04 34.88 20.21
N GLY A 576 -10.62 36.11 20.54
CA GLY A 576 -11.53 37.23 20.82
C GLY A 576 -12.36 37.65 19.60
N GLU A 577 -11.76 37.57 18.41
CA GLU A 577 -12.43 37.90 17.14
C GLU A 577 -13.06 36.67 16.47
N ARG A 578 -12.88 35.48 17.05
CA ARG A 578 -13.32 34.18 16.48
C ARG A 578 -12.84 33.99 15.04
N MET A 579 -11.57 34.28 14.79
CA MET A 579 -10.98 34.11 13.47
C MET A 579 -9.62 33.42 13.53
N TYR A 580 -9.27 32.77 12.43
CA TYR A 580 -7.92 32.36 12.11
C TYR A 580 -7.33 33.32 11.08
N VAL A 581 -6.04 33.59 11.17
CA VAL A 581 -5.27 34.21 10.07
C VAL A 581 -4.39 33.12 9.49
N VAL A 582 -4.61 32.80 8.22
CA VAL A 582 -4.01 31.65 7.54
C VAL A 582 -3.21 32.13 6.33
N SER A 583 -1.98 31.65 6.24
CA SER A 583 -1.19 31.68 4.99
C SER A 583 -0.95 30.26 4.53
N LEU A 584 -1.06 30.02 3.23
CA LEU A 584 -0.89 28.71 2.61
C LEU A 584 -0.20 28.90 1.25
N ASN A 585 0.93 28.24 1.06
CA ASN A 585 1.65 28.15 -0.20
C ASN A 585 1.72 26.68 -0.64
N ILE A 586 1.59 26.44 -1.93
CA ILE A 586 1.77 25.12 -2.54
C ILE A 586 2.91 25.21 -3.54
N SER A 587 3.81 24.23 -3.54
CA SER A 587 4.86 24.09 -4.55
C SER A 587 4.91 22.68 -5.14
N ILE A 588 5.32 22.59 -6.40
CA ILE A 588 5.60 21.35 -7.12
C ILE A 588 7.01 21.45 -7.71
N CYS A 589 7.92 20.58 -7.29
CA CYS A 589 9.35 20.67 -7.52
C CYS A 589 9.83 19.39 -8.21
N PHE A 590 10.66 19.53 -9.25
CA PHE A 590 11.19 18.39 -10.04
C PHE A 590 12.71 18.51 -10.27
N GLU A 591 13.36 19.45 -9.59
CA GLU A 591 14.78 19.72 -9.67
C GLU A 591 15.33 19.91 -8.27
N ASP A 592 16.34 19.12 -7.91
CA ASP A 592 16.97 19.24 -6.60
C ASP A 592 17.74 20.57 -6.50
N GLU A 593 17.66 21.23 -5.35
CA GLU A 593 18.33 22.51 -5.05
C GLU A 593 18.06 23.68 -6.05
N LYS A 594 16.99 23.60 -6.86
CA LYS A 594 16.57 24.63 -7.82
C LYS A 594 15.16 25.14 -7.51
N PRO A 595 14.73 26.28 -8.09
CA PRO A 595 13.35 26.73 -7.98
C PRO A 595 12.36 25.67 -8.45
N CYS A 596 11.28 25.50 -7.69
CA CYS A 596 10.20 24.59 -8.03
C CYS A 596 9.55 24.97 -9.38
N TYR A 597 9.06 23.96 -10.10
CA TYR A 597 8.35 24.14 -11.36
C TYR A 597 7.14 25.07 -11.20
N LEU A 598 6.44 24.92 -10.07
CA LEU A 598 5.30 25.73 -9.71
C LEU A 598 5.38 26.09 -8.23
N THR A 599 5.14 27.35 -7.89
CA THR A 599 4.90 27.83 -6.53
C THR A 599 3.76 28.83 -6.56
N VAL A 600 2.70 28.56 -5.78
CA VAL A 600 1.49 29.40 -5.75
C VAL A 600 1.14 29.74 -4.31
N GLN A 601 0.90 31.03 -4.07
CA GLN A 601 0.38 31.52 -2.80
C GLN A 601 -1.15 31.41 -2.79
N ILE A 602 -1.66 30.37 -2.15
CA ILE A 602 -3.10 30.10 -2.06
C ILE A 602 -3.80 31.06 -1.10
N LEU A 603 -3.21 31.27 0.08
CA LEU A 603 -3.71 32.23 1.08
C LEU A 603 -2.56 33.10 1.58
N GLN A 604 -2.84 34.38 1.78
CA GLN A 604 -1.88 35.34 2.32
C GLN A 604 -2.52 36.11 3.47
N ASN A 605 -2.19 35.72 4.70
CA ASN A 605 -2.78 36.30 5.92
C ASN A 605 -4.32 36.39 5.85
N THR A 606 -4.96 35.40 5.22
CA THR A 606 -6.39 35.39 4.99
C THR A 606 -7.14 35.15 6.29
N ARG A 607 -8.16 35.96 6.57
CA ARG A 607 -9.01 35.83 7.76
C ARG A 607 -10.11 34.81 7.51
N LEU A 608 -10.08 33.70 8.23
CA LEU A 608 -11.09 32.64 8.17
C LEU A 608 -11.92 32.66 9.47
N PRO A 609 -13.26 32.71 9.39
CA PRO A 609 -14.11 32.70 10.56
C PRO A 609 -14.09 31.33 11.24
N ARG A 610 -13.97 31.33 12.56
CA ARG A 610 -14.03 30.12 13.39
C ARG A 610 -15.49 29.79 13.69
N ARG A 611 -15.94 28.61 13.25
CA ARG A 611 -17.31 28.13 13.53
C ARG A 611 -17.53 27.86 15.02
N LEU A 612 -18.79 27.97 15.44
CA LEU A 612 -19.25 27.53 16.76
C LEU A 612 -19.55 26.03 16.70
N CYS A 613 -19.01 25.28 17.64
CA CYS A 613 -19.27 23.85 17.75
C CYS A 613 -20.56 23.62 18.54
N SER A 614 -21.48 22.83 17.99
CA SER A 614 -22.70 22.42 18.67
C SER A 614 -22.39 21.23 19.57
N TRP A 615 -22.15 21.48 20.85
CA TRP A 615 -21.93 20.44 21.86
C TRP A 615 -23.29 19.98 22.42
N GLU A 616 -24.12 19.36 21.58
CA GLU A 616 -25.25 18.60 22.11
C GLU A 616 -24.70 17.39 22.88
N THR A 617 -25.36 16.98 23.97
CA THR A 617 -25.00 15.83 24.82
C THR A 617 -25.17 14.50 24.08
N LYS A 618 -24.46 14.30 22.98
CA LYS A 618 -24.35 13.03 22.25
C LYS A 618 -22.91 12.57 22.39
N TYR A 619 -22.73 11.30 22.75
CA TYR A 619 -21.42 10.66 22.75
C TYR A 619 -20.82 10.74 21.33
N TYR A 620 -19.49 10.92 21.22
CA TYR A 620 -18.76 10.91 19.95
C TYR A 620 -19.10 9.65 19.12
N ILE A 621 -19.24 8.50 19.79
CA ILE A 621 -19.84 7.29 19.24
C ILE A 621 -21.28 7.19 19.74
N GLU A 622 -22.25 7.33 18.83
CA GLU A 622 -23.66 7.16 19.17
C GLU A 622 -23.88 5.77 19.81
N LYS A 623 -24.43 5.74 21.04
CA LYS A 623 -24.70 4.51 21.82
C LYS A 623 -23.45 3.74 22.29
N PHE A 624 -22.31 4.42 22.49
CA PHE A 624 -21.13 3.81 23.10
C PHE A 624 -21.46 3.06 24.41
N SER A 625 -20.85 1.90 24.59
CA SER A 625 -20.89 1.10 25.83
C SER A 625 -19.52 0.46 26.02
N LEU A 626 -18.88 0.75 27.16
CA LEU A 626 -17.58 0.17 27.49
C LEU A 626 -17.62 -1.36 27.55
N GLU A 627 -18.73 -1.93 28.04
CA GLU A 627 -18.89 -3.39 28.09
C GLU A 627 -18.94 -4.01 26.70
N LYS A 628 -19.73 -3.44 25.79
CA LYS A 628 -19.81 -3.92 24.40
C LYS A 628 -18.47 -3.73 23.67
N TRP A 629 -17.79 -2.63 23.96
CA TRP A 629 -16.47 -2.36 23.41
C TRP A 629 -15.43 -3.40 23.89
N LYS A 630 -15.37 -3.69 25.19
CA LYS A 630 -14.52 -4.75 25.75
C LYS A 630 -14.82 -6.10 25.12
N GLU A 631 -16.10 -6.46 25.01
CA GLU A 631 -16.54 -7.71 24.38
C GLU A 631 -16.08 -7.81 22.92
N SER A 632 -16.16 -6.71 22.17
CA SER A 632 -15.67 -6.66 20.77
C SER A 632 -14.15 -6.79 20.63
N LYS A 633 -13.39 -6.46 21.69
CA LYS A 633 -11.93 -6.58 21.73
C LYS A 633 -11.47 -7.83 22.50
N TYR A 634 -12.37 -8.77 22.78
CA TYR A 634 -12.11 -10.01 23.55
C TYR A 634 -11.53 -9.75 24.96
N ILE A 635 -11.84 -8.60 25.55
CA ILE A 635 -11.49 -8.25 26.93
C ILE A 635 -12.66 -8.68 27.82
N GLY A 636 -12.38 -9.45 28.88
CA GLY A 636 -13.42 -9.88 29.81
C GLY A 636 -14.17 -8.68 30.43
N LYS A 637 -15.48 -8.81 30.65
CA LYS A 637 -16.32 -7.71 31.19
C LYS A 637 -15.77 -7.16 32.51
N ASP A 638 -15.42 -8.07 33.41
CA ASP A 638 -14.84 -7.78 34.73
C ASP A 638 -13.31 -7.57 34.70
N GLN A 639 -12.68 -7.77 33.54
CA GLN A 639 -11.25 -7.57 33.39
C GLN A 639 -10.94 -6.08 33.29
N HIS A 640 -9.88 -5.66 33.97
CA HIS A 640 -9.35 -4.30 33.85
C HIS A 640 -8.74 -4.10 32.46
N LEU A 641 -8.84 -2.88 31.94
CA LEU A 641 -8.24 -2.57 30.65
C LEU A 641 -6.71 -2.67 30.74
N PRO A 642 -6.08 -3.48 29.88
CA PRO A 642 -4.62 -3.47 29.74
C PRO A 642 -4.17 -2.14 29.14
N ALA A 643 -2.86 -1.83 29.23
CA ALA A 643 -2.32 -0.57 28.73
C ALA A 643 -2.63 -0.32 27.23
N TYR A 644 -2.49 -1.35 26.39
CA TYR A 644 -2.87 -1.24 24.97
C TYR A 644 -4.37 -0.97 24.80
N GLY A 645 -5.21 -1.57 25.65
CA GLY A 645 -6.66 -1.43 25.59
C GLY A 645 -7.12 -0.03 26.00
N LEU A 646 -6.46 0.60 26.97
CA LEU A 646 -6.68 2.01 27.30
C LEU A 646 -6.32 2.92 26.12
N SER A 647 -5.14 2.69 25.55
CA SER A 647 -4.61 3.48 24.43
C SER A 647 -5.52 3.40 23.21
N LEU A 648 -5.95 2.19 22.85
CA LEU A 648 -6.91 1.94 21.76
C LEU A 648 -8.27 2.57 22.06
N LEU A 649 -8.80 2.39 23.28
CA LEU A 649 -10.07 2.99 23.68
C LEU A 649 -10.03 4.51 23.53
N PHE A 650 -8.99 5.16 24.03
CA PHE A 650 -8.84 6.62 23.98
C PHE A 650 -8.72 7.14 22.54
N GLU A 651 -8.07 6.38 21.66
CA GLU A 651 -7.96 6.73 20.24
C GLU A 651 -9.32 6.61 19.56
N GLU A 652 -10.03 5.49 19.75
CA GLU A 652 -11.33 5.23 19.13
C GLU A 652 -12.43 6.20 19.61
N ILE A 653 -12.43 6.61 20.89
CA ILE A 653 -13.38 7.60 21.40
C ILE A 653 -12.93 9.06 21.19
N GLY A 654 -11.77 9.26 20.54
CA GLY A 654 -11.27 10.58 20.15
C GLY A 654 -10.73 11.44 21.30
N ILE A 655 -10.41 10.87 22.46
CA ILE A 655 -9.89 11.65 23.59
C ILE A 655 -8.37 11.63 23.72
N SER A 656 -7.66 10.71 23.05
CA SER A 656 -6.20 10.59 23.10
C SER A 656 -5.46 11.92 23.01
N PRO A 657 -5.79 12.85 22.07
CA PRO A 657 -5.05 14.10 21.92
C PRO A 657 -5.14 15.02 23.15
N PHE A 658 -6.19 14.88 23.95
CA PHE A 658 -6.45 15.72 25.13
C PHE A 658 -5.79 15.19 26.40
N LEU A 659 -5.31 13.96 26.40
CA LEU A 659 -4.67 13.35 27.56
C LEU A 659 -3.25 13.89 27.74
N ARG A 660 -2.88 14.20 28.99
CA ARG A 660 -1.49 14.52 29.31
C ARG A 660 -0.63 13.26 29.23
N LYS A 661 0.62 13.44 28.82
CA LYS A 661 1.58 12.33 28.79
C LYS A 661 1.84 11.77 30.20
N GLU A 662 1.92 12.66 31.19
CA GLU A 662 2.01 12.31 32.60
C GLU A 662 0.66 12.60 33.26
N GLN A 663 0.14 11.60 33.97
CA GLN A 663 -1.08 11.74 34.77
C GLN A 663 -0.81 12.70 35.94
N CYS A 664 -1.82 13.42 36.40
CA CYS A 664 -1.70 14.10 37.68
C CYS A 664 -1.52 13.04 38.79
N SER A 665 -0.85 13.40 39.88
CA SER A 665 -0.68 12.48 41.01
C SER A 665 -0.98 13.19 42.32
N ALA A 666 -1.80 12.52 43.14
CA ALA A 666 -2.13 12.94 44.50
C ALA A 666 -0.89 13.08 45.40
N GLU A 667 0.23 12.45 45.04
CA GLU A 667 1.45 12.40 45.85
C GLU A 667 2.40 13.59 45.59
N ILE A 668 2.16 14.37 44.53
CA ILE A 668 2.97 15.54 44.18
C ILE A 668 2.73 16.67 45.21
N THR A 669 3.77 17.42 45.55
CA THR A 669 3.76 18.58 46.49
C THR A 669 2.70 19.65 46.15
N LYS A 670 2.25 19.70 44.89
CA LYS A 670 1.16 20.55 44.42
C LYS A 670 -0.16 20.28 45.16
N TYR A 671 -0.46 19.02 45.47
CA TYR A 671 -1.71 18.62 46.16
C TYR A 671 -1.49 18.27 47.64
N ARG A 672 -0.24 18.31 48.12
CA ARG A 672 0.12 17.79 49.45
C ARG A 672 0.01 18.82 50.58
N LYS A 673 -0.92 18.56 51.51
CA LYS A 673 -0.73 18.58 52.99
C LYS A 673 -1.97 17.99 53.69
N ASN A 674 -2.04 16.66 53.83
CA ASN A 674 -2.99 15.89 54.70
C ASN A 674 -4.45 16.38 54.76
N LEU A 675 -4.94 17.01 53.69
CA LEU A 675 -6.26 17.59 53.57
C LEU A 675 -6.76 17.28 52.16
N PRO A 676 -8.07 17.06 51.95
CA PRO A 676 -8.65 16.89 50.62
C PRO A 676 -8.40 18.08 49.69
N ILE A 677 -8.04 19.25 50.26
CA ILE A 677 -7.72 20.47 49.51
C ILE A 677 -6.49 21.14 50.12
N LYS A 678 -5.47 21.40 49.28
CA LYS A 678 -4.39 22.34 49.57
C LYS A 678 -4.81 23.73 49.13
N ASP A 679 -4.90 24.65 50.08
CA ASP A 679 -5.35 26.02 49.85
C ASP A 679 -4.24 27.03 50.15
N ASP A 680 -3.71 27.66 49.10
CA ASP A 680 -2.75 28.75 49.22
C ASP A 680 -3.45 30.13 49.17
N CYS A 681 -4.77 30.20 48.99
CA CYS A 681 -5.53 31.44 48.90
C CYS A 681 -5.60 32.16 50.26
N PRO A 682 -5.25 33.47 50.35
CA PRO A 682 -5.28 34.23 51.59
C PRO A 682 -6.69 34.62 52.08
N LEU A 683 -7.75 34.38 51.30
CA LEU A 683 -9.13 34.76 51.65
C LEU A 683 -9.81 33.67 52.51
N LYS A 684 -10.45 34.06 53.62
CA LYS A 684 -11.27 33.14 54.43
C LYS A 684 -12.52 32.72 53.64
N ARG A 685 -12.66 31.42 53.37
CA ARG A 685 -13.77 30.86 52.58
C ARG A 685 -14.89 30.28 53.46
N PRO A 686 -16.15 30.28 52.99
CA PRO A 686 -17.22 29.50 53.59
C PRO A 686 -16.85 28.01 53.57
N SER A 687 -17.19 27.31 54.64
CA SER A 687 -16.88 25.90 54.88
C SER A 687 -17.48 24.96 53.82
N GLU A 688 -16.73 23.91 53.51
CA GLU A 688 -17.07 22.71 52.73
C GLU A 688 -17.07 22.83 51.20
N ILE A 689 -15.86 22.79 50.61
CA ILE A 689 -15.71 22.08 49.33
C ILE A 689 -15.47 20.61 49.69
N ASN A 690 -16.52 19.79 49.59
CA ASN A 690 -16.44 18.35 49.76
C ASN A 690 -15.97 17.71 48.44
N THR A 691 -14.69 17.32 48.36
CA THR A 691 -14.15 16.63 47.19
C THR A 691 -13.63 15.25 47.59
N ASN A 692 -14.03 14.23 46.82
CA ASN A 692 -13.45 12.87 46.91
C ASN A 692 -12.09 12.78 46.19
N ALA A 693 -11.58 13.91 45.68
CA ALA A 693 -10.35 14.03 44.92
C ALA A 693 -9.45 15.10 45.55
N PRO A 694 -8.12 14.91 45.57
CA PRO A 694 -7.18 15.93 46.03
C PRO A 694 -7.21 17.15 45.12
N CYS A 695 -7.47 18.32 45.69
CA CYS A 695 -7.52 19.59 44.97
C CYS A 695 -6.51 20.62 45.47
N TYR A 696 -6.14 21.54 44.59
CA TYR A 696 -5.24 22.66 44.82
C TYR A 696 -5.95 23.96 44.47
N ILE A 697 -5.80 24.96 45.34
CA ILE A 697 -6.30 26.31 45.11
C ILE A 697 -5.12 27.27 45.15
N PRO A 698 -4.86 28.01 44.06
CA PRO A 698 -3.70 28.88 43.97
C PRO A 698 -3.88 30.13 44.83
N TYR A 699 -2.75 30.75 45.19
CA TYR A 699 -2.68 31.98 45.98
C TYR A 699 -3.54 33.13 45.43
N LEU A 700 -3.73 33.20 44.12
CA LEU A 700 -4.54 34.23 43.47
C LEU A 700 -6.05 34.07 43.72
N CYS A 701 -6.50 32.99 44.34
CA CYS A 701 -7.91 32.69 44.60
C CYS A 701 -8.80 32.68 43.35
N THR A 702 -8.20 32.51 42.18
CA THR A 702 -8.87 32.59 40.88
C THR A 702 -9.35 31.25 40.36
N GLY A 703 -9.05 30.12 41.00
CA GLY A 703 -9.42 28.82 40.47
C GLY A 703 -9.27 27.66 41.43
N ILE A 704 -9.56 26.46 40.93
CA ILE A 704 -9.36 25.18 41.60
C ILE A 704 -8.87 24.14 40.58
N GLU A 705 -7.88 23.35 40.98
CA GLU A 705 -7.29 22.28 40.17
C GLU A 705 -7.36 20.98 40.97
N CYS A 706 -8.06 19.98 40.47
CA CYS A 706 -8.26 18.69 41.15
C CYS A 706 -7.61 17.57 40.35
N CYS A 707 -7.08 16.57 41.04
CA CYS A 707 -6.62 15.33 40.41
C CYS A 707 -7.64 14.22 40.70
N VAL A 708 -8.42 13.84 39.69
CA VAL A 708 -9.57 12.94 39.83
C VAL A 708 -9.21 11.55 39.31
N HIS A 709 -9.32 10.54 40.18
CA HIS A 709 -9.14 9.14 39.78
C HIS A 709 -10.39 8.61 39.10
N ALA A 710 -10.23 8.02 37.91
CA ALA A 710 -11.29 7.29 37.23
C ALA A 710 -11.04 5.78 37.31
N ASP A 711 -11.71 5.09 38.24
CA ASP A 711 -11.51 3.67 38.54
C ASP A 711 -11.57 2.77 37.29
N ALA A 712 -12.58 2.99 36.44
CA ALA A 712 -12.79 2.20 35.22
C ALA A 712 -11.65 2.31 34.20
N LEU A 713 -10.92 3.44 34.23
CA LEU A 713 -9.80 3.74 33.33
C LEU A 713 -8.44 3.59 34.02
N ARG A 714 -8.42 3.39 35.35
CA ARG A 714 -7.22 3.40 36.21
C ARG A 714 -6.27 4.54 35.87
N ARG A 715 -6.86 5.71 35.65
CA ARG A 715 -6.16 6.90 35.22
C ARG A 715 -6.60 8.09 36.04
N ASP A 716 -5.63 8.88 36.44
CA ASP A 716 -5.85 10.16 37.11
C ASP A 716 -5.93 11.28 36.07
N PHE A 717 -6.98 12.10 36.17
CA PHE A 717 -7.27 13.22 35.28
C PHE A 717 -7.12 14.55 36.03
N GLU A 718 -6.41 15.51 35.44
CA GLU A 718 -6.37 16.87 35.98
C GLU A 718 -7.65 17.62 35.57
N VAL A 719 -8.46 18.06 36.52
CA VAL A 719 -9.65 18.88 36.29
C VAL A 719 -9.38 20.29 36.78
N THR A 720 -9.58 21.28 35.92
CA THR A 720 -9.21 22.67 36.21
C THR A 720 -10.41 23.60 36.02
N VAL A 721 -10.62 24.51 36.96
CA VAL A 721 -11.58 25.60 36.85
C VAL A 721 -10.88 26.90 37.20
N ILE A 722 -10.85 27.86 36.29
CA ILE A 722 -10.15 29.15 36.45
C ILE A 722 -11.09 30.29 36.09
N LEU A 723 -11.09 31.35 36.87
CA LEU A 723 -11.74 32.62 36.60
C LEU A 723 -10.63 33.67 36.35
N ASP A 724 -10.46 34.06 35.10
CA ASP A 724 -9.60 35.17 34.72
C ASP A 724 -10.43 36.47 34.74
N SER A 725 -10.30 37.22 35.83
CA SER A 725 -10.96 38.50 36.01
C SER A 725 -10.41 39.61 35.12
N CYS A 726 -9.18 39.48 34.61
CA CYS A 726 -8.57 40.46 33.71
C CYS A 726 -9.10 40.31 32.28
N GLN A 727 -9.35 39.07 31.85
CA GLN A 727 -9.89 38.76 30.53
C GLN A 727 -11.42 38.61 30.51
N PHE A 728 -12.07 38.65 31.68
CA PHE A 728 -13.50 38.34 31.84
C PHE A 728 -13.87 36.95 31.27
N VAL A 729 -13.01 35.96 31.52
CA VAL A 729 -13.15 34.59 31.04
C VAL A 729 -13.20 33.63 32.22
N PHE A 730 -14.15 32.69 32.16
CA PHE A 730 -14.23 31.54 33.04
C PHE A 730 -13.85 30.28 32.26
N THR A 731 -12.81 29.59 32.67
CA THR A 731 -12.25 28.41 32.01
C THR A 731 -12.60 27.15 32.81
N ILE A 732 -13.15 26.14 32.13
CA ILE A 732 -13.30 24.78 32.66
C ILE A 732 -12.46 23.86 31.80
N GLY A 733 -11.70 22.95 32.38
CA GLY A 733 -10.91 21.99 31.64
C GLY A 733 -10.73 20.64 32.30
N ILE A 734 -10.42 19.65 31.47
CA ILE A 734 -10.03 18.30 31.85
C ILE A 734 -8.78 17.98 31.03
N GLU A 735 -7.71 17.57 31.70
CA GLU A 735 -6.38 17.31 31.15
C GLU A 735 -5.82 18.53 30.41
N THR A 736 -5.78 18.48 29.08
CA THR A 736 -5.37 19.60 28.21
C THR A 736 -6.55 20.22 27.45
N PHE A 737 -7.75 19.62 27.55
CA PHE A 737 -8.97 20.21 27.01
C PHE A 737 -9.41 21.37 27.89
N MET A 738 -9.44 22.59 27.34
CA MET A 738 -9.82 23.81 28.06
C MET A 738 -10.95 24.53 27.32
N ARG A 739 -12.00 24.91 28.04
CA ARG A 739 -13.14 25.66 27.51
C ARG A 739 -13.26 27.00 28.21
N ASN A 740 -13.15 28.07 27.42
CA ASN A 740 -13.32 29.44 27.87
C ASN A 740 -14.77 29.91 27.66
N LEU A 741 -15.39 30.41 28.72
CA LEU A 741 -16.74 30.97 28.77
C LEU A 741 -16.62 32.46 29.12
N SER A 742 -17.32 33.32 28.38
CA SER A 742 -17.33 34.75 28.73
C SER A 742 -18.15 34.98 29.99
N VAL A 743 -17.57 35.65 30.98
CA VAL A 743 -18.24 35.97 32.24
C VAL A 743 -19.47 36.86 32.02
N ALA A 744 -19.50 37.67 30.95
CA ALA A 744 -20.66 38.49 30.57
C ALA A 744 -21.92 37.66 30.21
N THR A 745 -21.75 36.37 29.91
CA THR A 745 -22.85 35.46 29.53
C THR A 745 -23.31 34.55 30.69
N LEU A 746 -22.70 34.70 31.87
CA LEU A 746 -23.00 33.90 33.05
C LEU A 746 -23.85 34.71 34.05
N GLU A 747 -24.90 34.10 34.59
CA GLU A 747 -25.56 34.54 35.81
C GLU A 747 -24.89 33.86 37.00
N LEU A 748 -24.33 34.68 37.89
CA LEU A 748 -23.82 34.24 39.19
C LEU A 748 -24.92 34.54 40.22
N GLU A 749 -25.63 33.51 40.65
CA GLU A 749 -26.39 33.54 41.90
C GLU A 749 -25.59 32.79 42.98
N GLU A 750 -25.81 33.12 44.26
CA GLU A 750 -25.10 32.56 45.41
C GLU A 750 -24.81 31.05 45.25
N GLY A 751 -23.56 30.73 44.89
CA GLY A 751 -23.07 29.35 44.81
C GLY A 751 -23.28 28.58 43.49
N TYR A 752 -23.89 29.14 42.44
CA TYR A 752 -24.13 28.41 41.17
C TYR A 752 -23.95 29.26 39.90
N ILE A 753 -23.36 28.65 38.86
CA ILE A 753 -23.22 29.23 37.52
C ILE A 753 -24.42 28.80 36.67
N LYS A 754 -25.24 29.77 36.22
CA LYS A 754 -26.36 29.53 35.29
C LYS A 754 -26.10 30.28 33.98
N GLY A 755 -26.27 29.61 32.84
CA GLY A 755 -26.13 30.25 31.53
C GLY A 755 -27.37 31.07 31.16
N LYS A 756 -27.20 32.34 30.77
CA LYS A 756 -28.30 33.30 30.54
C LYS A 756 -29.29 32.95 29.42
N ASN A 757 -29.07 31.88 28.64
CA ASN A 757 -29.96 31.50 27.53
C ASN A 757 -29.98 29.98 27.20
N GLN A 758 -29.66 29.11 28.16
CA GLN A 758 -29.90 27.66 28.00
C GLN A 758 -30.61 27.13 29.25
N GLN A 759 -31.90 26.86 29.13
CA GLN A 759 -32.63 25.99 30.06
C GLN A 759 -32.13 24.54 29.93
N LYS A 760 -30.91 24.26 30.38
CA LYS A 760 -30.48 22.89 30.69
C LYS A 760 -29.62 22.92 31.95
N ARG A 761 -30.05 22.14 32.95
CA ARG A 761 -29.30 21.88 34.18
C ARG A 761 -27.90 21.39 33.81
N VAL A 762 -26.86 22.05 34.30
CA VAL A 762 -25.51 21.46 34.39
C VAL A 762 -25.54 20.53 35.62
N ASN A 763 -26.16 19.36 35.47
CA ASN A 763 -26.00 18.24 36.38
C ASN A 763 -25.15 17.21 35.65
N ALA A 764 -23.82 17.25 35.85
CA ALA A 764 -22.93 16.10 35.67
C ALA A 764 -21.51 16.57 35.97
N PHE A 765 -20.99 16.23 37.14
CA PHE A 765 -19.58 15.85 37.39
C PHE A 765 -19.46 15.37 38.85
N VAL A 766 -20.34 14.45 39.26
CA VAL A 766 -20.16 13.64 40.47
C VAL A 766 -20.84 12.28 40.21
N GLY A 767 -20.02 11.21 40.15
CA GLY A 767 -20.38 9.82 40.44
C GLY A 767 -21.36 9.10 39.49
N ASN A 768 -20.82 8.33 38.54
CA ASN A 768 -20.76 6.86 38.59
C ASN A 768 -19.89 6.34 37.44
#